data_AF-A0AAU3T048-F1
#
_entry.id   AF-A0AAU3T048-F1
#
_cell.length_a   1.000
_cell.length_b   1.000
_cell.length_c   1.000
_cell.angle_alpha   90.00
_cell.angle_beta   90.00
_cell.angle_gamma   90.00
#
_symmetry.space_group_name_H-M   'P 1'
#
loop_
_entity.id
_entity.type
_entity.pdbx_description
1 polymer ?
#
loop_
_entity_poly.entity_id
_entity_poly.type
_entity_poly.pdbx_seq_one_letter_code
_entity_poly.pdbx_strand_id
1 'polypeptide(L)'
;MITTVEQLLSALDSLPHKARLRHTALTAHALAARGELRPLLTALDRLGPYERRLGALAALAGADTDHLAGRLADPDPVVRRYVLRGVRASAVPDGVVEAAYDDAPAVVRADLARLLRDGSRPALAERLLLRLRTERGDRDAALLLPGCSPEFTARMLPELAGAVAFEGWSLLARRHPAAVLDQAERELASLSPRLRGSWWPHRANGIAAALPAAPARVLDLLERHGPGDLPDPLHDRLADLVDADAERTARWLADPGRGSSRWERTPNPAVLRRLVAAAPPSLHRLAARWSHRGAYVTMLRAVPPADRTAFHEAVAATRPGHAPGGIPDGVLALLPQAERHAVAREEVARGRAERWSAFEVWPALAMLPPAEARPELLDATGSGDADDRAFAWRQVMSNAGYAADPAEVAAVLDLAARRLRNERDPVRRAALEAFGALRAPLLAAALTGTTGRVGRDDLQRLCLDALRARDCSPATRTAVHSLALGLLDSSADAELRALAVHLMRELTAHTGSLAPAVRLDRALRHGRERLVLDAVRPWLDSAAGRGDHAPLLALVEAFGNRARRIPELQDRLAVGLLDCPDGAFAELAAAWLADPATRAGRVAALLEREPSAAALAPVLDVLAADRTDLLDRALADPPPTGRFPAPGAVRALPRFRRADRWLPRQQRAAVRLAETALADPGRSLDDRAALLREAAGVPGYGYELVRRCGGAAEAGADPAALAAAAVGEAPDAALRLLVDSAGADDAAAVWAVADRVALRVRPDALASALRELLTREGGVKVTVRKSAARLAARHLPPEDAAELLAGAALDACAHPDLRTAAVALAPALLPAEAAWSLLESAVADGPEAARCAVLRGPAEVAPAHRSRYGRLVTGLLATADELTSQSVFWSLAEWAAYAPEVTGTLTGTWSPT
;
A
#
# COMPACT_ATOMS: atom_id res chain seq x y z
N MET A 1 -13.65 32.55 -34.19
CA MET A 1 -13.10 31.30 -34.76
C MET A 1 -11.61 31.29 -34.53
N ILE A 2 -11.04 30.19 -34.06
CA ILE A 2 -9.60 30.06 -33.80
C ILE A 2 -8.97 29.37 -35.02
N THR A 3 -8.07 30.09 -35.70
CA THR A 3 -7.38 29.65 -36.92
C THR A 3 -5.86 29.76 -36.78
N THR A 4 -5.36 30.47 -35.75
CA THR A 4 -3.92 30.63 -35.48
C THR A 4 -3.54 30.13 -34.09
N VAL A 5 -2.24 29.88 -33.86
CA VAL A 5 -1.72 29.47 -32.55
C VAL A 5 -1.92 30.57 -31.51
N GLU A 6 -1.74 31.83 -31.87
CA GLU A 6 -1.89 32.97 -30.94
C GLU A 6 -3.33 33.07 -30.41
N GLN A 7 -4.31 32.87 -31.30
CA GLN A 7 -5.73 32.84 -30.92
C GLN A 7 -6.03 31.69 -29.97
N LEU A 8 -5.42 30.51 -30.19
CA LEU A 8 -5.56 29.37 -29.29
C LEU A 8 -4.94 29.67 -27.92
N LEU A 9 -3.68 30.10 -27.87
CA LEU A 9 -2.99 30.37 -26.60
C LEU A 9 -3.69 31.47 -25.79
N SER A 10 -4.18 32.53 -26.45
CA SER A 10 -4.96 33.58 -25.82
C SER A 10 -6.26 33.05 -25.20
N ALA A 11 -7.00 32.18 -25.90
CA ALA A 11 -8.22 31.57 -25.37
C ALA A 11 -7.97 30.62 -24.19
N LEU A 12 -6.78 30.02 -24.12
CA LEU A 12 -6.41 29.10 -23.04
C LEU A 12 -5.97 29.82 -21.74
N ASP A 13 -5.53 31.08 -21.83
CA ASP A 13 -4.86 31.78 -20.74
C ASP A 13 -5.72 31.92 -19.47
N SER A 14 -7.01 32.20 -19.62
CA SER A 14 -7.96 32.38 -18.52
C SER A 14 -8.59 31.08 -17.99
N LEU A 15 -8.29 29.94 -18.62
CA LEU A 15 -8.94 28.67 -18.32
C LEU A 15 -8.12 27.82 -17.32
N PRO A 16 -8.77 27.08 -16.40
CA PRO A 16 -8.08 26.08 -15.60
C PRO A 16 -7.54 24.93 -16.47
N HIS A 17 -6.51 24.22 -15.99
CA HIS A 17 -5.82 23.17 -16.74
C HIS A 17 -6.77 22.17 -17.44
N LYS A 18 -7.78 21.62 -16.74
CA LYS A 18 -8.74 20.68 -17.32
C LYS A 18 -9.55 21.31 -18.46
N ALA A 19 -9.98 22.57 -18.29
CA ALA A 19 -10.72 23.30 -19.32
C ALA A 19 -9.82 23.64 -20.51
N ARG A 20 -8.53 23.95 -20.29
CA ARG A 20 -7.54 24.12 -21.36
C ARG A 20 -7.43 22.87 -22.23
N LEU A 21 -7.20 21.71 -21.61
CA LEU A 21 -7.09 20.44 -22.35
C LEU A 21 -8.36 20.15 -23.16
N ARG A 22 -9.54 20.38 -22.56
CA ARG A 22 -10.83 20.21 -23.25
C ARG A 22 -10.97 21.17 -24.43
N HIS A 23 -10.64 22.45 -24.24
CA HIS A 23 -10.72 23.46 -25.29
C HIS A 23 -9.77 23.14 -26.45
N THR A 24 -8.51 22.77 -26.16
CA THR A 24 -7.55 22.31 -27.17
C THR A 24 -8.08 21.11 -27.96
N ALA A 25 -8.64 20.11 -27.29
CA ALA A 25 -9.18 18.92 -27.96
C ALA A 25 -10.38 19.25 -28.87
N LEU A 26 -11.31 20.10 -28.41
CA LEU A 26 -12.46 20.53 -29.21
C LEU A 26 -12.04 21.35 -30.43
N THR A 27 -11.10 22.28 -30.25
CA THR A 27 -10.56 23.10 -31.34
C THR A 27 -9.81 22.23 -32.37
N ALA A 28 -9.00 21.28 -31.91
CA ALA A 28 -8.28 20.36 -32.80
C ALA A 28 -9.24 19.48 -33.61
N HIS A 29 -10.30 18.96 -32.98
CA HIS A 29 -11.32 18.17 -33.68
C HIS A 29 -12.02 19.00 -34.77
N ALA A 30 -12.38 20.25 -34.47
CA ALA A 30 -13.02 21.15 -35.43
C ALA A 30 -12.09 21.52 -36.61
N LEU A 31 -10.79 21.70 -36.38
CA LEU A 31 -9.80 21.97 -37.43
C LEU A 31 -9.49 20.72 -38.26
N ALA A 32 -9.44 19.54 -37.64
CA ALA A 32 -9.25 18.27 -38.33
C ALA A 32 -10.38 18.02 -39.35
N ALA A 33 -11.63 18.29 -38.96
CA ALA A 33 -12.79 18.18 -39.84
C ALA A 33 -12.72 19.09 -41.09
N ARG A 34 -11.87 20.12 -41.07
CA ARG A 34 -11.66 21.07 -42.19
C ARG A 34 -10.34 20.85 -42.92
N GLY A 35 -9.49 19.92 -42.48
CA GLY A 35 -8.14 19.73 -43.03
C GLY A 35 -7.12 20.80 -42.61
N GLU A 36 -7.43 21.63 -41.61
CA GLU A 36 -6.61 22.79 -41.19
C GLU A 36 -5.78 22.52 -39.92
N LEU A 37 -5.72 21.26 -39.45
CA LEU A 37 -5.02 20.92 -38.20
C LEU A 37 -3.49 20.97 -38.34
N ARG A 38 -2.95 20.50 -39.48
CA ARG A 38 -1.50 20.35 -39.67
C ARG A 38 -0.70 21.66 -39.48
N PRO A 39 -1.12 22.82 -40.02
CA PRO A 39 -0.44 24.09 -39.79
C PRO A 39 -0.37 24.47 -38.31
N LEU A 40 -1.45 24.24 -37.54
CA LEU A 40 -1.48 24.50 -36.10
C LEU A 40 -0.45 23.63 -35.37
N LEU A 41 -0.40 22.34 -35.70
CA LEU A 41 0.56 21.41 -35.10
C LEU A 41 2.01 21.83 -35.37
N THR A 42 2.33 22.16 -36.62
CA THR A 42 3.67 22.64 -37.00
C THR A 42 4.04 23.94 -36.29
N ALA A 43 3.09 24.85 -36.10
CA ALA A 43 3.34 26.09 -35.40
C ALA A 43 3.55 25.88 -33.89
N LEU A 44 2.78 24.99 -33.24
CA LEU A 44 2.96 24.62 -31.83
C LEU A 44 4.33 23.96 -31.57
N ASP A 45 4.82 23.14 -32.51
CA ASP A 45 6.10 22.44 -32.40
C ASP A 45 7.33 23.35 -32.40
N ARG A 46 7.21 24.52 -33.03
CA ARG A 46 8.29 25.52 -33.12
C ARG A 46 8.43 26.36 -31.85
N LEU A 47 7.49 26.22 -30.91
CA LEU A 47 7.46 26.95 -29.65
C LEU A 47 8.13 26.12 -28.53
N GLY A 48 7.61 26.18 -27.31
CA GLY A 48 8.22 25.57 -26.14
C GLY A 48 7.69 24.16 -25.80
N PRO A 49 8.19 23.57 -24.70
CA PRO A 49 7.72 22.28 -24.20
C PRO A 49 6.21 22.24 -23.90
N TYR A 50 5.65 23.36 -23.43
CA TYR A 50 4.21 23.47 -23.15
C TYR A 50 3.38 23.34 -24.42
N GLU A 51 3.73 24.08 -25.47
CA GLU A 51 3.02 24.08 -26.75
C GLU A 51 3.17 22.74 -27.47
N ARG A 52 4.34 22.09 -27.39
CA ARG A 52 4.54 20.73 -27.90
C ARG A 52 3.60 19.71 -27.26
N ARG A 53 3.36 19.81 -25.94
CA ARG A 53 2.36 18.98 -25.23
C ARG A 53 0.94 19.25 -25.71
N LEU A 54 0.60 20.51 -26.00
CA LEU A 54 -0.69 20.87 -26.60
C LEU A 54 -0.81 20.31 -28.02
N GLY A 55 0.27 20.38 -28.82
CA GLY A 55 0.35 19.80 -30.16
C GLY A 55 0.09 18.28 -30.14
N ALA A 56 0.74 17.55 -29.24
CA ALA A 56 0.52 16.12 -29.07
C ALA A 56 -0.93 15.77 -28.66
N LEU A 57 -1.54 16.58 -27.78
CA LEU A 57 -2.95 16.43 -27.44
C LEU A 57 -3.87 16.75 -28.63
N ALA A 58 -3.57 17.81 -29.38
CA ALA A 58 -4.35 18.23 -30.54
C ALA A 58 -4.29 17.16 -31.65
N ALA A 59 -3.10 16.61 -31.91
CA ALA A 59 -2.91 15.50 -32.86
C ALA A 59 -3.68 14.25 -32.42
N LEU A 60 -3.68 13.92 -31.12
CA LEU A 60 -4.50 12.84 -30.57
C LEU A 60 -6.00 13.08 -30.79
N ALA A 61 -6.49 14.28 -30.48
CA ALA A 61 -7.91 14.63 -30.61
C ALA A 61 -8.39 14.73 -32.06
N GLY A 62 -7.50 15.15 -32.97
CA GLY A 62 -7.75 15.23 -34.41
C GLY A 62 -7.38 13.97 -35.20
N ALA A 63 -6.91 12.91 -34.53
CA ALA A 63 -6.46 11.66 -35.14
C ALA A 63 -5.38 11.81 -36.23
N ASP A 64 -4.46 12.79 -36.09
CA ASP A 64 -3.32 12.95 -36.99
C ASP A 64 -2.24 11.91 -36.66
N THR A 65 -2.25 10.79 -37.38
CA THR A 65 -1.37 9.64 -37.15
C THR A 65 0.09 9.94 -37.43
N ASP A 66 0.38 10.73 -38.47
CA ASP A 66 1.76 10.98 -38.91
C ASP A 66 2.49 11.88 -37.90
N HIS A 67 1.79 12.88 -37.36
CA HIS A 67 2.36 13.74 -36.32
C HIS A 67 2.67 12.97 -35.04
N LEU A 68 1.82 12.00 -34.67
CA LEU A 68 2.03 11.14 -33.51
C LEU A 68 3.15 10.12 -33.76
N ALA A 69 3.18 9.51 -34.94
CA ALA A 69 4.18 8.53 -35.33
C ALA A 69 5.61 9.09 -35.25
N GLY A 70 5.80 10.35 -35.67
CA GLY A 70 7.08 11.06 -35.55
C GLY A 70 7.54 11.38 -34.12
N ARG A 71 6.75 11.04 -33.08
CA ARG A 71 7.00 11.37 -31.66
C ARG A 71 6.98 10.17 -30.72
N LEU A 72 7.04 8.95 -31.26
CA LEU A 72 7.08 7.73 -30.44
C LEU A 72 8.24 7.73 -29.43
N ALA A 73 9.39 8.27 -29.82
CA ALA A 73 10.59 8.37 -29.00
C ALA A 73 10.83 9.78 -28.39
N ASP A 74 9.79 10.63 -28.29
CA ASP A 74 9.94 11.99 -27.75
C ASP A 74 10.48 11.97 -26.30
N PRO A 75 11.47 12.82 -25.94
CA PRO A 75 12.02 12.84 -24.59
C PRO A 75 10.99 13.27 -23.53
N ASP A 76 9.96 14.05 -23.89
CA ASP A 76 8.93 14.50 -22.96
C ASP A 76 7.90 13.38 -22.67
N PRO A 77 7.78 12.93 -21.41
CA PRO A 77 6.87 11.85 -21.04
C PRO A 77 5.38 12.19 -21.23
N VAL A 78 5.02 13.48 -21.18
CA VAL A 78 3.64 13.93 -21.41
C VAL A 78 3.29 13.83 -22.89
N VAL A 79 4.22 14.20 -23.78
CA VAL A 79 4.07 14.03 -25.23
C VAL A 79 3.91 12.55 -25.56
N ARG A 80 4.84 11.69 -25.11
CA ARG A 80 4.75 10.25 -25.32
C ARG A 80 3.44 9.66 -24.82
N ARG A 81 2.94 10.09 -23.65
CA ARG A 81 1.66 9.61 -23.14
C ARG A 81 0.50 9.86 -24.09
N TYR A 82 0.45 11.00 -24.77
CA TYR A 82 -0.57 11.27 -25.79
C TYR A 82 -0.34 10.46 -27.06
N VAL A 83 0.91 10.35 -27.50
CA VAL A 83 1.31 9.54 -28.67
C VAL A 83 0.91 8.08 -28.50
N LEU A 84 1.29 7.43 -27.39
CA LEU A 84 0.97 6.03 -27.13
C LEU A 84 -0.55 5.79 -27.06
N ARG A 85 -1.33 6.76 -26.58
CA ARG A 85 -2.80 6.68 -26.61
C ARG A 85 -3.33 6.72 -28.03
N GLY A 86 -2.80 7.61 -28.86
CA GLY A 86 -3.23 7.72 -30.26
C GLY A 86 -2.82 6.51 -31.08
N VAL A 87 -1.63 5.97 -30.86
CA VAL A 87 -1.15 4.74 -31.53
C VAL A 87 -1.99 3.52 -31.15
N ARG A 88 -2.55 3.46 -29.93
CA ARG A 88 -3.53 2.41 -29.57
C ARG A 88 -4.85 2.56 -30.32
N ALA A 89 -5.27 3.79 -30.60
CA ALA A 89 -6.55 4.09 -31.24
C ALA A 89 -6.48 4.15 -32.78
N SER A 90 -5.28 4.14 -33.37
CA SER A 90 -5.06 4.34 -34.81
C SER A 90 -4.13 3.28 -35.41
N ALA A 91 -4.23 3.11 -36.73
CA ALA A 91 -3.40 2.17 -37.49
C ALA A 91 -2.04 2.79 -37.86
N VAL A 92 -1.19 3.08 -36.87
CA VAL A 92 0.22 3.42 -37.14
C VAL A 92 0.92 2.19 -37.72
N PRO A 93 1.65 2.28 -38.85
CA PRO A 93 2.35 1.14 -39.43
C PRO A 93 3.37 0.51 -38.47
N ASP A 94 3.47 -0.82 -38.49
CA ASP A 94 4.37 -1.58 -37.62
C ASP A 94 5.85 -1.14 -37.76
N GLY A 95 6.31 -0.88 -38.99
CA GLY A 95 7.68 -0.44 -39.24
C GLY A 95 8.08 0.86 -38.53
N VAL A 96 7.11 1.74 -38.25
CA VAL A 96 7.38 2.97 -37.48
C VAL A 96 7.56 2.69 -35.99
N VAL A 97 6.83 1.70 -35.46
CA VAL A 97 7.01 1.24 -34.08
C VAL A 97 8.34 0.49 -33.93
N GLU A 98 8.72 -0.32 -34.92
CA GLU A 98 10.02 -1.01 -34.95
C GLU A 98 11.18 -0.01 -34.99
N ALA A 99 11.13 0.99 -35.87
CA ALA A 99 12.16 2.04 -35.95
C ALA A 99 12.28 2.88 -34.66
N ALA A 100 11.19 3.02 -33.90
CA ALA A 100 11.22 3.72 -32.63
C ALA A 100 12.06 3.00 -31.55
N TYR A 101 12.47 1.74 -31.76
CA TYR A 101 13.33 1.01 -30.82
C TYR A 101 14.84 1.21 -31.05
N ASP A 102 15.28 1.58 -32.25
CA ASP A 102 16.69 1.43 -32.70
C ASP A 102 17.71 2.08 -31.77
N ASP A 103 17.41 3.27 -31.21
CA ASP A 103 18.24 3.91 -30.17
C ASP A 103 17.38 4.60 -29.08
N ALA A 104 16.26 3.98 -28.74
CA ALA A 104 15.39 4.49 -27.70
C ALA A 104 15.99 4.30 -26.30
N PRO A 105 15.98 5.34 -25.42
CA PRO A 105 16.29 5.19 -24.01
C PRO A 105 15.43 4.12 -23.32
N ALA A 106 15.92 3.52 -22.24
CA ALA A 106 15.25 2.43 -21.54
C ALA A 106 13.80 2.79 -21.10
N VAL A 107 13.57 4.04 -20.67
CA VAL A 107 12.21 4.52 -20.32
C VAL A 107 11.26 4.52 -21.51
N VAL A 108 11.77 4.85 -22.70
CA VAL A 108 10.99 4.87 -23.95
C VAL A 108 10.71 3.44 -24.41
N ARG A 109 11.70 2.54 -24.34
CA ARG A 109 11.48 1.12 -24.65
C ARG A 109 10.45 0.48 -23.73
N ALA A 110 10.48 0.80 -22.43
CA ALA A 110 9.47 0.34 -21.49
C ALA A 110 8.07 0.89 -21.83
N ASP A 111 7.96 2.14 -22.29
CA ASP A 111 6.72 2.75 -22.76
C ASP A 111 6.17 2.05 -24.03
N LEU A 112 7.05 1.74 -24.98
CA LEU A 112 6.72 1.01 -26.21
C LEU A 112 6.35 -0.45 -25.93
N ALA A 113 7.05 -1.12 -25.01
CA ALA A 113 6.71 -2.48 -24.59
C ALA A 113 5.31 -2.51 -23.95
N ARG A 114 4.98 -1.51 -23.11
CA ARG A 114 3.62 -1.35 -22.56
C ARG A 114 2.58 -1.09 -23.64
N LEU A 115 2.91 -0.38 -24.71
CA LEU A 115 2.03 -0.20 -25.86
C LEU A 115 1.71 -1.52 -26.55
N LEU A 116 2.73 -2.33 -26.88
CA LEU A 116 2.56 -3.61 -27.56
C LEU A 116 1.78 -4.62 -26.71
N ARG A 117 2.11 -4.67 -25.42
CA ARG A 117 1.47 -5.52 -24.42
C ARG A 117 -0.01 -5.23 -24.20
N ASP A 118 -0.38 -3.95 -24.20
CA ASP A 118 -1.76 -3.53 -23.99
C ASP A 118 -2.57 -3.48 -25.32
N GLY A 119 -1.90 -3.57 -26.47
CA GLY A 119 -2.49 -3.49 -27.81
C GLY A 119 -2.81 -4.86 -28.43
N SER A 120 -3.37 -4.84 -29.64
CA SER A 120 -3.80 -6.02 -30.42
C SER A 120 -2.82 -6.35 -31.56
N ARG A 121 -1.50 -6.38 -31.27
CA ARG A 121 -0.44 -6.57 -32.28
C ARG A 121 0.52 -7.72 -31.93
N PRO A 122 0.03 -8.98 -31.79
CA PRO A 122 0.87 -10.10 -31.37
C PRO A 122 2.02 -10.38 -32.35
N ALA A 123 1.76 -10.31 -33.66
CA ALA A 123 2.80 -10.56 -34.68
C ALA A 123 3.98 -9.58 -34.58
N LEU A 124 3.71 -8.29 -34.32
CA LEU A 124 4.75 -7.29 -34.10
C LEU A 124 5.52 -7.55 -32.79
N ALA A 125 4.79 -7.86 -31.70
CA ALA A 125 5.40 -8.18 -30.42
C ALA A 125 6.34 -9.40 -30.51
N GLU A 126 5.94 -10.42 -31.26
CA GLU A 126 6.73 -11.64 -31.49
C GLU A 126 8.01 -11.36 -32.30
N ARG A 127 7.92 -10.58 -33.40
CA ARG A 127 9.11 -10.18 -34.17
C ARG A 127 10.08 -9.36 -33.33
N LEU A 128 9.57 -8.36 -32.60
CA LEU A 128 10.39 -7.50 -31.74
C LEU A 128 10.99 -8.28 -30.56
N LEU A 129 10.27 -9.24 -29.99
CA LEU A 129 10.80 -10.08 -28.91
C LEU A 129 12.04 -10.85 -29.36
N LEU A 130 12.00 -11.48 -30.54
CA LEU A 130 13.16 -12.21 -31.07
C LEU A 130 14.33 -11.27 -31.35
N ARG A 131 14.07 -10.11 -31.95
CA ARG A 131 15.09 -9.09 -32.22
C ARG A 131 15.74 -8.57 -30.92
N LEU A 132 14.93 -8.12 -29.95
CA LEU A 132 15.41 -7.57 -28.69
C LEU A 132 16.14 -8.60 -27.83
N ARG A 133 15.77 -9.87 -27.93
CA ARG A 133 16.48 -10.96 -27.25
C ARG A 133 17.94 -11.02 -27.70
N THR A 134 18.19 -10.90 -29.00
CA THR A 134 19.54 -10.90 -29.57
C THR A 134 20.27 -9.57 -29.31
N GLU A 135 19.61 -8.43 -29.53
CA GLU A 135 20.27 -7.12 -29.47
C GLU A 135 20.47 -6.61 -28.04
N ARG A 136 19.60 -6.97 -27.09
CA ARG A 136 19.51 -6.36 -25.75
C ARG A 136 19.38 -7.38 -24.62
N GLY A 137 19.14 -8.65 -24.92
CA GLY A 137 19.06 -9.74 -23.94
C GLY A 137 17.64 -10.09 -23.48
N ASP A 138 17.56 -11.14 -22.66
CA ASP A 138 16.30 -11.79 -22.28
C ASP A 138 15.38 -10.88 -21.44
N ARG A 139 15.92 -9.91 -20.69
CA ARG A 139 15.11 -9.01 -19.84
C ARG A 139 14.19 -8.10 -20.66
N ASP A 140 14.73 -7.44 -21.70
CA ASP A 140 13.96 -6.56 -22.57
C ASP A 140 12.97 -7.39 -23.41
N ALA A 141 13.37 -8.59 -23.85
CA ALA A 141 12.50 -9.53 -24.55
C ALA A 141 11.31 -10.00 -23.69
N ALA A 142 11.54 -10.34 -22.42
CA ALA A 142 10.52 -10.83 -21.51
C ALA A 142 9.39 -9.81 -21.24
N LEU A 143 9.66 -8.50 -21.38
CA LEU A 143 8.65 -7.44 -21.25
C LEU A 143 7.53 -7.54 -22.31
N LEU A 144 7.82 -8.15 -23.47
CA LEU A 144 6.89 -8.27 -24.58
C LEU A 144 6.00 -9.52 -24.52
N LEU A 145 6.38 -10.53 -23.72
CA LEU A 145 5.65 -11.81 -23.61
C LEU A 145 4.13 -11.66 -23.41
N PRO A 146 3.62 -10.78 -22.53
CA PRO A 146 2.17 -10.68 -22.33
C PRO A 146 1.41 -10.09 -23.54
N GLY A 147 2.10 -9.52 -24.53
CA GLY A 147 1.54 -9.03 -25.79
C GLY A 147 1.59 -10.04 -26.94
N CYS A 148 2.35 -11.14 -26.80
CA CYS A 148 2.45 -12.21 -27.80
C CYS A 148 1.21 -13.12 -27.79
N SER A 149 1.08 -13.97 -28.82
CA SER A 149 0.05 -15.02 -28.83
C SER A 149 0.28 -16.04 -27.69
N PRO A 150 -0.79 -16.76 -27.26
CA PRO A 150 -0.66 -17.82 -26.27
C PRO A 150 0.33 -18.92 -26.69
N GLU A 151 0.30 -19.33 -27.96
CA GLU A 151 1.16 -20.38 -28.52
C GLU A 151 2.63 -19.97 -28.51
N PHE A 152 2.93 -18.74 -28.94
CA PHE A 152 4.27 -18.21 -28.91
C PHE A 152 4.78 -18.05 -27.48
N THR A 153 3.93 -17.56 -26.57
CA THR A 153 4.27 -17.40 -25.15
C THR A 153 4.57 -18.75 -24.50
N ALA A 154 3.76 -19.78 -24.75
CA ALA A 154 3.98 -21.13 -24.22
C ALA A 154 5.30 -21.74 -24.67
N ARG A 155 5.76 -21.41 -25.89
CA ARG A 155 7.06 -21.82 -26.43
C ARG A 155 8.23 -21.04 -25.83
N MET A 156 8.11 -19.72 -25.71
CA MET A 156 9.23 -18.86 -25.29
C MET A 156 9.38 -18.70 -23.77
N LEU A 157 8.30 -18.82 -23.00
CA LEU A 157 8.32 -18.64 -21.56
C LEU A 157 9.33 -19.55 -20.83
N PRO A 158 9.50 -20.85 -21.18
CA PRO A 158 10.50 -21.70 -20.52
C PRO A 158 11.93 -21.16 -20.64
N GLU A 159 12.27 -20.53 -21.76
CA GLU A 159 13.59 -19.94 -21.99
C GLU A 159 13.74 -18.58 -21.29
N LEU A 160 12.66 -17.80 -21.20
CA LEU A 160 12.67 -16.44 -20.66
C LEU A 160 12.23 -16.34 -19.19
N ALA A 161 11.79 -17.43 -18.56
CA ALA A 161 11.23 -17.43 -17.20
C ALA A 161 12.17 -16.81 -16.16
N GLY A 162 13.49 -16.99 -16.31
CA GLY A 162 14.51 -16.39 -15.44
C GLY A 162 14.62 -14.87 -15.59
N ALA A 163 14.20 -14.31 -16.72
CA ALA A 163 14.27 -12.88 -17.02
C ALA A 163 12.96 -12.13 -16.72
N VAL A 164 11.85 -12.84 -16.45
CA VAL A 164 10.57 -12.23 -16.08
C VAL A 164 10.68 -11.61 -14.68
N ALA A 165 10.56 -10.28 -14.61
CA ALA A 165 10.52 -9.54 -13.37
C ALA A 165 9.37 -10.03 -12.46
N PHE A 166 9.56 -9.95 -11.14
CA PHE A 166 8.59 -10.38 -10.13
C PHE A 166 7.18 -9.85 -10.37
N GLU A 167 7.05 -8.56 -10.71
CA GLU A 167 5.77 -7.89 -10.98
C GLU A 167 5.16 -8.27 -12.33
N GLY A 168 5.98 -8.77 -13.27
CA GLY A 168 5.58 -9.19 -14.61
C GLY A 168 4.75 -10.47 -14.62
N TRP A 169 4.98 -11.37 -13.67
CA TRP A 169 4.28 -12.65 -13.55
C TRP A 169 2.76 -12.51 -13.42
N SER A 170 2.28 -11.56 -12.61
CA SER A 170 0.84 -11.35 -12.44
C SER A 170 0.16 -10.93 -13.74
N LEU A 171 0.84 -10.13 -14.56
CA LEU A 171 0.29 -9.68 -15.83
C LEU A 171 0.33 -10.79 -16.88
N LEU A 172 1.42 -11.53 -16.93
CA LEU A 172 1.55 -12.68 -17.82
C LEU A 172 0.47 -13.72 -17.52
N ALA A 173 0.23 -14.03 -16.24
CA ALA A 173 -0.79 -14.97 -15.80
C ALA A 173 -2.22 -14.53 -16.15
N ARG A 174 -2.51 -13.23 -16.10
CA ARG A 174 -3.84 -12.71 -16.52
C ARG A 174 -4.09 -12.85 -18.02
N ARG A 175 -3.05 -12.80 -18.85
CA ARG A 175 -3.16 -12.89 -20.32
C ARG A 175 -3.04 -14.33 -20.80
N HIS A 176 -2.11 -15.08 -20.23
CA HIS A 176 -1.70 -16.43 -20.63
C HIS A 176 -1.67 -17.37 -19.43
N PRO A 177 -2.81 -17.60 -18.74
CA PRO A 177 -2.85 -18.39 -17.49
C PRO A 177 -2.36 -19.82 -17.70
N ALA A 178 -2.70 -20.46 -18.82
CA ALA A 178 -2.27 -21.82 -19.14
C ALA A 178 -0.73 -21.92 -19.24
N ALA A 179 -0.09 -21.04 -20.01
CA ALA A 179 1.37 -21.04 -20.17
C ALA A 179 2.11 -20.83 -18.84
N VAL A 180 1.61 -19.95 -17.97
CA VAL A 180 2.19 -19.72 -16.64
C VAL A 180 2.04 -20.95 -15.74
N LEU A 181 0.86 -21.58 -15.73
CA LEU A 181 0.64 -22.79 -14.94
C LEU A 181 1.46 -23.98 -15.46
N ASP A 182 1.61 -24.14 -16.77
CA ASP A 182 2.45 -25.17 -17.37
C ASP A 182 3.94 -24.95 -17.04
N GLN A 183 4.39 -23.70 -17.00
CA GLN A 183 5.75 -23.37 -16.57
C GLN A 183 5.94 -23.63 -15.07
N ALA A 184 4.97 -23.25 -14.25
CA ALA A 184 5.00 -23.52 -12.82
C ALA A 184 5.06 -25.01 -12.49
N GLU A 185 4.24 -25.82 -13.19
CA GLU A 185 4.26 -27.28 -13.07
C GLU A 185 5.63 -27.86 -13.46
N ARG A 186 6.20 -27.41 -14.59
CA ARG A 186 7.53 -27.82 -15.05
C ARG A 186 8.63 -27.48 -14.04
N GLU A 187 8.64 -26.25 -13.53
CA GLU A 187 9.60 -25.82 -12.52
C GLU A 187 9.46 -26.65 -11.24
N LEU A 188 8.25 -26.74 -10.68
CA LEU A 188 7.99 -27.47 -9.43
C LEU A 188 8.30 -28.97 -9.51
N ALA A 189 8.02 -29.60 -10.65
CA ALA A 189 8.32 -31.02 -10.88
C ALA A 189 9.83 -31.29 -10.93
N SER A 190 10.63 -30.33 -11.43
CA SER A 190 12.09 -30.42 -11.47
C SER A 190 12.77 -30.16 -10.10
N LEU A 191 12.06 -29.53 -9.16
CA LEU A 191 12.60 -29.15 -7.86
C LEU A 191 12.41 -30.25 -6.81
N SER A 192 13.42 -30.41 -5.95
CA SER A 192 13.31 -31.23 -4.74
C SER A 192 12.32 -30.60 -3.74
N PRO A 193 11.71 -31.39 -2.83
CA PRO A 193 10.75 -30.87 -1.85
C PRO A 193 11.27 -29.67 -1.04
N ARG A 194 12.57 -29.65 -0.72
CA ARG A 194 13.23 -28.55 0.02
C ARG A 194 13.24 -27.24 -0.78
N LEU A 195 13.51 -27.30 -2.09
CA LEU A 195 13.59 -26.11 -2.95
C LEU A 195 12.21 -25.55 -3.35
N ARG A 196 11.15 -26.36 -3.26
CA ARG A 196 9.78 -25.88 -3.53
C ARG A 196 9.34 -24.80 -2.54
N GLY A 197 9.75 -24.91 -1.28
CA GLY A 197 9.41 -23.93 -0.23
C GLY A 197 9.89 -22.52 -0.55
N SER A 198 11.11 -22.37 -1.08
CA SER A 198 11.64 -21.07 -1.50
C SER A 198 11.09 -20.60 -2.84
N TRP A 199 10.63 -21.50 -3.71
CA TRP A 199 10.05 -21.15 -5.01
C TRP A 199 8.70 -20.41 -4.89
N TRP A 200 7.81 -20.89 -4.01
CA TRP A 200 6.43 -20.38 -3.90
C TRP A 200 6.33 -18.86 -3.66
N PRO A 201 7.06 -18.25 -2.69
CA PRO A 201 7.03 -16.80 -2.50
C PRO A 201 7.39 -15.99 -3.75
N HIS A 202 8.32 -16.48 -4.58
CA HIS A 202 8.79 -15.78 -5.77
C HIS A 202 7.81 -15.84 -6.96
N ARG A 203 6.86 -16.78 -6.94
CA ARG A 203 5.90 -17.01 -8.03
C ARG A 203 4.43 -16.85 -7.62
N ALA A 204 4.17 -16.70 -6.32
CA ALA A 204 2.82 -16.62 -5.74
C ALA A 204 1.93 -15.57 -6.42
N ASN A 205 2.48 -14.40 -6.75
CA ASN A 205 1.74 -13.34 -7.45
C ASN A 205 1.24 -13.75 -8.84
N GLY A 206 2.05 -14.50 -9.59
CA GLY A 206 1.65 -15.06 -10.88
C GLY A 206 0.57 -16.13 -10.73
N ILE A 207 0.76 -17.08 -9.80
CA ILE A 207 -0.22 -18.14 -9.56
C ILE A 207 -1.55 -17.58 -9.04
N ALA A 208 -1.51 -16.63 -8.11
CA ALA A 208 -2.70 -15.95 -7.60
C ALA A 208 -3.45 -15.18 -8.68
N ALA A 209 -2.74 -14.59 -9.66
CA ALA A 209 -3.35 -13.92 -10.78
C ALA A 209 -4.00 -14.88 -11.80
N ALA A 210 -3.58 -16.16 -11.84
CA ALA A 210 -4.18 -17.20 -12.68
C ALA A 210 -5.45 -17.83 -12.05
N LEU A 211 -5.64 -17.72 -10.73
CA LEU A 211 -6.78 -18.29 -10.00
C LEU A 211 -8.15 -18.01 -10.63
N PRO A 212 -8.54 -16.77 -10.98
CA PRO A 212 -9.86 -16.53 -11.55
C PRO A 212 -10.10 -17.20 -12.92
N ALA A 213 -9.03 -17.58 -13.64
CA ALA A 213 -9.15 -18.25 -14.94
C ALA A 213 -9.08 -19.79 -14.83
N ALA A 214 -8.29 -20.33 -13.90
CA ALA A 214 -8.05 -21.78 -13.78
C ALA A 214 -7.85 -22.23 -12.33
N PRO A 215 -8.85 -22.08 -11.44
CA PRO A 215 -8.69 -22.35 -10.02
C PRO A 215 -8.47 -23.84 -9.72
N ALA A 216 -9.10 -24.74 -10.48
CA ALA A 216 -8.91 -26.19 -10.36
C ALA A 216 -7.46 -26.62 -10.65
N ARG A 217 -6.82 -26.03 -11.68
CA ARG A 217 -5.40 -26.30 -11.98
C ARG A 217 -4.46 -25.81 -10.89
N VAL A 218 -4.78 -24.68 -10.24
CA VAL A 218 -4.01 -24.20 -9.09
C VAL A 218 -4.17 -25.14 -7.89
N LEU A 219 -5.37 -25.68 -7.65
CA LEU A 219 -5.57 -26.75 -6.66
C LEU A 219 -4.73 -27.99 -6.97
N ASP A 220 -4.69 -28.44 -8.23
CA ASP A 220 -3.86 -29.57 -8.65
C ASP A 220 -2.36 -29.33 -8.37
N LEU A 221 -1.89 -28.08 -8.53
CA LEU A 221 -0.51 -27.70 -8.20
C LEU A 221 -0.26 -27.69 -6.69
N LEU A 222 -1.20 -27.19 -5.89
CA LEU A 222 -1.10 -27.18 -4.44
C LEU A 222 -1.11 -28.59 -3.86
N GLU A 223 -1.95 -29.48 -4.37
CA GLU A 223 -2.01 -30.87 -3.89
C GLU A 223 -0.74 -31.66 -4.24
N ARG A 224 -0.14 -31.43 -5.40
CA ARG A 224 1.06 -32.16 -5.85
C ARG A 224 2.38 -31.56 -5.36
N HIS A 225 2.46 -30.25 -5.24
CA HIS A 225 3.70 -29.50 -5.03
C HIS A 225 3.58 -28.36 -4.01
N GLY A 226 2.48 -28.30 -3.26
CA GLY A 226 2.14 -27.18 -2.39
C GLY A 226 3.18 -26.90 -1.30
N PRO A 227 3.26 -25.65 -0.83
CA PRO A 227 4.16 -25.26 0.24
C PRO A 227 3.63 -25.70 1.61
N GLY A 228 4.53 -25.73 2.61
CA GLY A 228 4.15 -25.91 4.01
C GLY A 228 3.16 -24.85 4.47
N ASP A 229 3.41 -23.57 4.16
CA ASP A 229 2.50 -22.45 4.43
C ASP A 229 2.08 -21.77 3.12
N LEU A 230 0.80 -21.43 3.01
CA LEU A 230 0.26 -20.75 1.83
C LEU A 230 0.76 -19.30 1.75
N PRO A 231 1.42 -18.88 0.64
CA PRO A 231 1.88 -17.50 0.47
C PRO A 231 0.73 -16.47 0.48
N ASP A 232 1.03 -15.25 0.94
CA ASP A 232 0.05 -14.17 1.10
C ASP A 232 -0.80 -13.89 -0.15
N PRO A 233 -0.27 -13.81 -1.38
CA PRO A 233 -1.09 -13.55 -2.56
C PRO A 233 -2.17 -14.62 -2.82
N LEU A 234 -1.87 -15.88 -2.49
CA LEU A 234 -2.83 -16.98 -2.62
C LEU A 234 -3.81 -17.00 -1.44
N HIS A 235 -3.34 -16.64 -0.25
CA HIS A 235 -4.19 -16.50 0.93
C HIS A 235 -5.25 -15.41 0.76
N ASP A 236 -4.88 -14.26 0.19
CA ASP A 236 -5.79 -13.15 -0.12
C ASP A 236 -6.87 -13.54 -1.15
N ARG A 237 -6.59 -14.58 -1.95
CA ARG A 237 -7.46 -15.11 -3.01
C ARG A 237 -8.04 -16.49 -2.67
N LEU A 238 -7.95 -16.93 -1.41
CA LEU A 238 -8.42 -18.26 -0.97
C LEU A 238 -9.91 -18.50 -1.29
N ALA A 239 -10.70 -17.43 -1.34
CA ALA A 239 -12.10 -17.49 -1.74
C ALA A 239 -12.30 -18.15 -3.12
N ASP A 240 -11.41 -17.89 -4.09
CA ASP A 240 -11.51 -18.47 -5.45
C ASP A 240 -11.30 -20.00 -5.42
N LEU A 241 -10.42 -20.49 -4.53
CA LEU A 241 -10.16 -21.91 -4.35
C LEU A 241 -11.36 -22.61 -3.69
N VAL A 242 -11.94 -21.98 -2.67
CA VAL A 242 -13.15 -22.47 -1.99
C VAL A 242 -14.34 -22.52 -2.92
N ASP A 243 -14.53 -21.48 -3.75
CA ASP A 243 -15.62 -21.41 -4.72
C ASP A 243 -15.44 -22.46 -5.84
N ALA A 244 -14.20 -22.86 -6.15
CA ALA A 244 -13.91 -23.91 -7.13
C ALA A 244 -14.10 -25.33 -6.58
N ASP A 245 -13.54 -25.63 -5.40
CA ASP A 245 -13.74 -26.89 -4.68
C ASP A 245 -13.42 -26.73 -3.19
N ALA A 246 -14.47 -26.57 -2.39
CA ALA A 246 -14.35 -26.36 -0.95
C ALA A 246 -13.76 -27.57 -0.21
N GLU A 247 -14.02 -28.80 -0.67
CA GLU A 247 -13.54 -30.02 -0.01
C GLU A 247 -12.06 -30.26 -0.30
N ARG A 248 -11.62 -30.12 -1.55
CA ARG A 248 -10.19 -30.19 -1.89
C ARG A 248 -9.40 -29.10 -1.15
N THR A 249 -9.92 -27.89 -1.11
CA THR A 249 -9.31 -26.77 -0.38
C THR A 249 -9.23 -27.06 1.12
N ALA A 250 -10.33 -27.50 1.74
CA ALA A 250 -10.37 -27.79 3.17
C ALA A 250 -9.46 -28.96 3.54
N ARG A 251 -9.44 -30.02 2.73
CA ARG A 251 -8.58 -31.20 2.91
C ARG A 251 -7.11 -30.82 2.82
N TRP A 252 -6.73 -30.03 1.82
CA TRP A 252 -5.35 -29.56 1.66
C TRP A 252 -4.92 -28.68 2.84
N LEU A 253 -5.76 -27.73 3.26
CA LEU A 253 -5.45 -26.88 4.42
C LEU A 253 -5.36 -27.68 5.74
N ALA A 254 -6.17 -28.74 5.87
CA ALA A 254 -6.23 -29.58 7.06
C ALA A 254 -5.16 -30.69 7.09
N ASP A 255 -4.36 -30.86 6.04
CA ASP A 255 -3.37 -31.92 5.94
C ASP A 255 -2.32 -31.83 7.08
N PRO A 256 -2.21 -32.85 7.95
CA PRO A 256 -1.21 -32.88 9.02
C PRO A 256 0.23 -33.00 8.48
N GLY A 257 0.41 -33.49 7.26
CA GLY A 257 1.72 -33.57 6.58
C GLY A 257 2.26 -32.21 6.14
N ARG A 258 1.43 -31.17 6.09
CA ARG A 258 1.89 -29.79 5.86
C ARG A 258 2.56 -29.23 7.11
N GLY A 259 3.82 -28.82 6.97
CA GLY A 259 4.53 -28.05 7.99
C GLY A 259 3.70 -26.84 8.40
N SER A 260 3.24 -26.80 9.66
CA SER A 260 2.53 -25.66 10.22
C SER A 260 3.53 -24.66 10.77
N SER A 261 3.57 -23.45 10.22
CA SER A 261 4.22 -22.36 10.95
C SER A 261 3.56 -22.13 12.31
N ARG A 262 4.35 -21.72 13.30
CA ARG A 262 3.85 -21.25 14.61
C ARG A 262 2.84 -20.10 14.47
N TRP A 263 2.84 -19.41 13.33
CA TRP A 263 1.99 -18.26 13.01
C TRP A 263 1.26 -18.43 11.67
N GLU A 264 0.75 -19.63 11.36
CA GLU A 264 -0.06 -19.83 10.15
C GLU A 264 -1.23 -18.83 10.11
N ARG A 265 -1.32 -18.08 9.01
CA ARG A 265 -2.31 -17.02 8.80
C ARG A 265 -3.69 -17.64 8.62
N THR A 266 -4.68 -17.19 9.39
CA THR A 266 -6.08 -17.64 9.22
C THR A 266 -6.82 -16.77 8.21
N PRO A 267 -7.74 -17.35 7.41
CA PRO A 267 -8.54 -16.59 6.45
C PRO A 267 -9.39 -15.51 7.11
N ASN A 268 -9.75 -14.49 6.33
CA ASN A 268 -10.69 -13.48 6.83
C ASN A 268 -12.07 -14.09 7.13
N PRO A 269 -12.90 -13.43 7.97
CA PRO A 269 -14.21 -13.97 8.36
C PRO A 269 -15.17 -14.27 7.21
N ALA A 270 -15.04 -13.61 6.05
CA ALA A 270 -15.90 -13.87 4.90
C ALA A 270 -15.56 -15.21 4.25
N VAL A 271 -14.28 -15.54 4.09
CA VAL A 271 -13.82 -16.84 3.58
C VAL A 271 -14.16 -17.97 4.55
N LEU A 272 -13.99 -17.75 5.87
CA LEU A 272 -14.41 -18.73 6.88
C LEU A 272 -15.91 -19.04 6.80
N ARG A 273 -16.75 -18.01 6.65
CA ARG A 273 -18.20 -18.19 6.46
C ARG A 273 -18.54 -18.94 5.18
N ARG A 274 -17.82 -18.69 4.08
CA ARG A 274 -17.99 -19.42 2.82
C ARG A 274 -17.63 -20.90 2.96
N LEU A 275 -16.50 -21.21 3.59
CA LEU A 275 -16.09 -22.60 3.89
C LEU A 275 -17.15 -23.33 4.72
N VAL A 276 -17.68 -22.69 5.75
CA VAL A 276 -18.73 -23.29 6.59
C VAL A 276 -20.02 -23.49 5.81
N ALA A 277 -20.42 -22.51 4.98
CA ALA A 277 -21.62 -22.62 4.15
C ALA A 277 -21.51 -23.74 3.10
N ALA A 278 -20.31 -24.00 2.58
CA ALA A 278 -20.05 -25.11 1.66
C ALA A 278 -20.02 -26.49 2.36
N ALA A 279 -19.89 -26.51 3.69
CA ALA A 279 -19.88 -27.70 4.54
C ALA A 279 -19.05 -28.89 4.02
N PRO A 280 -17.77 -28.70 3.65
CA PRO A 280 -16.94 -29.80 3.15
C PRO A 280 -16.73 -30.88 4.23
N PRO A 281 -16.70 -32.19 3.86
CA PRO A 281 -16.44 -33.28 4.81
C PRO A 281 -15.21 -33.05 5.71
N SER A 282 -14.14 -32.44 5.20
CA SER A 282 -12.90 -32.16 5.93
C SER A 282 -12.96 -30.92 6.83
N LEU A 283 -14.09 -30.22 6.93
CA LEU A 283 -14.24 -28.95 7.68
C LEU A 283 -13.86 -29.07 9.16
N HIS A 284 -14.24 -30.17 9.82
CA HIS A 284 -13.96 -30.43 11.23
C HIS A 284 -12.44 -30.57 11.49
N ARG A 285 -11.69 -31.16 10.56
CA ARG A 285 -10.22 -31.28 10.65
C ARG A 285 -9.54 -29.93 10.51
N LEU A 286 -10.05 -29.10 9.60
CA LEU A 286 -9.57 -27.73 9.43
C LEU A 286 -9.83 -26.87 10.67
N ALA A 287 -11.04 -26.95 11.22
CA ALA A 287 -11.39 -26.28 12.47
C ALA A 287 -10.53 -26.76 13.66
N ALA A 288 -10.20 -28.04 13.71
CA ALA A 288 -9.29 -28.59 14.71
C ALA A 288 -7.87 -28.00 14.61
N ARG A 289 -7.33 -27.82 13.40
CA ARG A 289 -6.04 -27.16 13.16
C ARG A 289 -6.03 -25.70 13.65
N TRP A 290 -7.15 -24.99 13.49
CA TRP A 290 -7.28 -23.57 13.87
C TRP A 290 -7.96 -23.30 15.22
N SER A 291 -8.15 -24.34 16.03
CA SER A 291 -8.88 -24.28 17.31
C SER A 291 -8.30 -23.32 18.36
N HIS A 292 -6.96 -23.23 18.41
CA HIS A 292 -6.21 -22.36 19.30
C HIS A 292 -6.14 -20.91 18.78
N ARG A 293 -6.92 -20.58 17.74
CA ARG A 293 -6.97 -19.28 17.08
C ARG A 293 -8.42 -18.76 17.07
N GLY A 294 -8.58 -17.43 17.00
CA GLY A 294 -9.91 -16.80 16.89
C GLY A 294 -10.74 -17.21 15.65
N ALA A 295 -10.15 -17.92 14.69
CA ALA A 295 -10.83 -18.44 13.52
C ALA A 295 -11.89 -19.50 13.87
N TYR A 296 -11.64 -20.36 14.87
CA TYR A 296 -12.60 -21.41 15.24
C TYR A 296 -13.92 -20.83 15.75
N VAL A 297 -13.88 -19.80 16.61
CA VAL A 297 -15.07 -19.08 17.08
C VAL A 297 -15.86 -18.50 15.90
N THR A 298 -15.16 -17.97 14.88
CA THR A 298 -15.80 -17.43 13.68
C THR A 298 -16.46 -18.52 12.84
N MET A 299 -15.82 -19.69 12.69
CA MET A 299 -16.38 -20.84 11.99
C MET A 299 -17.61 -21.39 12.72
N LEU A 300 -17.50 -21.65 14.04
CA LEU A 300 -18.61 -22.18 14.85
C LEU A 300 -19.82 -21.24 14.85
N ARG A 301 -19.59 -19.91 14.86
CA ARG A 301 -20.67 -18.92 14.75
C ARG A 301 -21.41 -19.00 13.41
N ALA A 302 -20.71 -19.38 12.35
CA ALA A 302 -21.28 -19.53 11.01
C ALA A 302 -22.05 -20.86 10.83
N VAL A 303 -21.79 -21.87 11.66
CA VAL A 303 -22.55 -23.13 11.68
C VAL A 303 -23.97 -22.87 12.20
N PRO A 304 -25.02 -23.44 11.57
CA PRO A 304 -26.39 -23.35 12.07
C PRO A 304 -26.49 -23.79 13.53
N PRO A 305 -27.27 -23.12 14.40
CA PRO A 305 -27.33 -23.43 15.82
C PRO A 305 -27.58 -24.90 16.16
N ALA A 306 -28.42 -25.59 15.38
CA ALA A 306 -28.76 -27.01 15.57
C ALA A 306 -27.55 -27.96 15.38
N ASP A 307 -26.59 -27.58 14.55
CA ASP A 307 -25.45 -28.46 14.18
C ASP A 307 -24.18 -28.15 14.98
N ARG A 308 -24.19 -27.08 15.79
CA ARG A 308 -22.98 -26.61 16.51
C ARG A 308 -22.41 -27.63 17.47
N THR A 309 -23.28 -28.36 18.19
CA THR A 309 -22.86 -29.40 19.13
C THR A 309 -22.15 -30.53 18.40
N ALA A 310 -22.80 -31.11 17.39
CA ALA A 310 -22.21 -32.18 16.58
C ALA A 310 -20.91 -31.75 15.89
N PHE A 311 -20.84 -30.51 15.39
CA PHE A 311 -19.62 -29.97 14.81
C PHE A 311 -18.49 -29.82 15.84
N HIS A 312 -18.80 -29.30 17.03
CA HIS A 312 -17.83 -29.17 18.12
C HIS A 312 -17.29 -30.55 18.55
N GLU A 313 -18.16 -31.55 18.69
CA GLU A 313 -17.78 -32.92 19.03
C GLU A 313 -16.88 -33.53 17.96
N ALA A 314 -17.18 -33.35 16.68
CA ALA A 314 -16.33 -33.81 15.58
C ALA A 314 -14.93 -33.14 15.60
N VAL A 315 -14.86 -31.86 15.94
CA VAL A 315 -13.60 -31.12 16.10
C VAL A 315 -12.80 -31.64 17.30
N ALA A 316 -13.46 -31.92 18.42
CA ALA A 316 -12.85 -32.46 19.62
C ALA A 316 -12.31 -33.88 19.38
N ALA A 317 -13.06 -34.74 18.68
CA ALA A 317 -12.64 -36.10 18.32
C ALA A 317 -11.38 -36.13 17.44
N THR A 318 -11.13 -35.07 16.66
CA THR A 318 -9.93 -34.96 15.81
C THR A 318 -8.66 -34.66 16.60
N ARG A 319 -8.77 -34.20 17.84
CA ARG A 319 -7.64 -33.92 18.73
C ARG A 319 -7.85 -34.65 20.06
N PRO A 320 -7.43 -35.92 20.15
CA PRO A 320 -7.46 -36.64 21.42
C PRO A 320 -6.45 -36.00 22.39
N GLY A 321 -6.96 -35.16 23.29
CA GLY A 321 -6.19 -34.43 24.29
C GLY A 321 -6.80 -33.07 24.63
N HIS A 322 -7.09 -32.82 25.90
CA HIS A 322 -7.59 -31.53 26.35
C HIS A 322 -6.48 -30.48 26.26
N ALA A 323 -6.79 -29.32 25.66
CA ALA A 323 -5.87 -28.18 25.70
C ALA A 323 -5.69 -27.74 27.17
N PRO A 324 -4.47 -27.37 27.60
CA PRO A 324 -4.27 -26.75 28.91
C PRO A 324 -5.16 -25.50 29.00
N GLY A 325 -6.06 -25.43 29.99
CA GLY A 325 -6.94 -24.28 30.21
C GLY A 325 -8.39 -24.38 29.73
N GLY A 326 -8.86 -25.57 29.31
CA GLY A 326 -10.29 -25.82 29.05
C GLY A 326 -10.84 -25.27 27.74
N ILE A 327 -12.17 -25.28 27.60
CA ILE A 327 -12.86 -24.80 26.39
C ILE A 327 -13.00 -23.27 26.46
N PRO A 328 -12.52 -22.50 25.45
CA PRO A 328 -12.62 -21.05 25.49
C PRO A 328 -14.07 -20.56 25.62
N ASP A 329 -14.32 -19.55 26.46
CA ASP A 329 -15.66 -19.00 26.73
C ASP A 329 -16.44 -18.63 25.46
N GLY A 330 -15.73 -18.07 24.46
CA GLY A 330 -16.31 -17.69 23.17
C GLY A 330 -16.83 -18.87 22.33
N VAL A 331 -16.37 -20.09 22.61
CA VAL A 331 -16.87 -21.34 22.02
C VAL A 331 -18.10 -21.82 22.79
N LEU A 332 -18.02 -21.90 24.12
CA LEU A 332 -19.15 -22.31 24.98
C LEU A 332 -20.38 -21.43 24.79
N ALA A 333 -20.18 -20.11 24.67
CA ALA A 333 -21.24 -19.13 24.41
C ALA A 333 -22.06 -19.39 23.13
N LEU A 334 -21.51 -20.13 22.17
CA LEU A 334 -22.15 -20.40 20.88
C LEU A 334 -22.97 -21.70 20.87
N LEU A 335 -22.80 -22.58 21.86
CA LEU A 335 -23.55 -23.82 21.99
C LEU A 335 -25.01 -23.55 22.37
N PRO A 336 -25.95 -24.45 22.01
CA PRO A 336 -27.32 -24.35 22.49
C PRO A 336 -27.39 -24.46 24.02
N GLN A 337 -28.47 -23.95 24.60
CA GLN A 337 -28.54 -23.65 26.03
C GLN A 337 -28.37 -24.89 26.92
N ALA A 338 -28.99 -26.03 26.56
CA ALA A 338 -28.92 -27.24 27.37
C ALA A 338 -27.50 -27.81 27.42
N GLU A 339 -26.85 -27.89 26.28
CA GLU A 339 -25.50 -28.39 26.09
C GLU A 339 -24.47 -27.45 26.72
N ARG A 340 -24.64 -26.13 26.54
CA ARG A 340 -23.80 -25.13 27.21
C ARG A 340 -23.87 -25.29 28.73
N HIS A 341 -25.06 -25.51 29.30
CA HIS A 341 -25.19 -25.73 30.73
C HIS A 341 -24.49 -27.02 31.18
N ALA A 342 -24.63 -28.12 30.43
CA ALA A 342 -23.95 -29.38 30.76
C ALA A 342 -22.42 -29.20 30.78
N VAL A 343 -21.85 -28.67 29.70
CA VAL A 343 -20.41 -28.46 29.57
C VAL A 343 -19.89 -27.43 30.58
N ALA A 344 -20.62 -26.35 30.84
CA ALA A 344 -20.24 -25.36 31.85
C ALA A 344 -20.24 -25.95 33.28
N ARG A 345 -21.16 -26.87 33.62
CA ARG A 345 -21.14 -27.55 34.92
C ARG A 345 -19.91 -28.45 35.05
N GLU A 346 -19.55 -29.16 33.98
CA GLU A 346 -18.33 -29.98 33.94
C GLU A 346 -17.07 -29.13 34.10
N GLU A 347 -16.98 -28.01 33.39
CA GLU A 347 -15.87 -27.05 33.49
C GLU A 347 -15.75 -26.46 34.90
N VAL A 348 -16.85 -26.05 35.53
CA VAL A 348 -16.87 -25.57 36.92
C VAL A 348 -16.45 -26.68 37.88
N ALA A 349 -16.97 -27.90 37.73
CA ALA A 349 -16.62 -29.02 38.58
C ALA A 349 -15.12 -29.39 38.45
N ARG A 350 -14.60 -29.39 37.22
CA ARG A 350 -13.18 -29.62 36.96
C ARG A 350 -12.33 -28.52 37.54
N GLY A 351 -12.64 -27.25 37.29
CA GLY A 351 -11.89 -26.12 37.83
C GLY A 351 -11.83 -26.15 39.35
N ARG A 352 -12.93 -26.56 40.01
CA ARG A 352 -12.94 -26.80 41.46
C ARG A 352 -12.05 -27.98 41.87
N ALA A 353 -12.09 -29.10 41.16
CA ALA A 353 -11.25 -30.27 41.43
C ALA A 353 -9.75 -29.98 41.24
N GLU A 354 -9.41 -29.21 40.22
CA GLU A 354 -8.04 -28.78 39.89
C GLU A 354 -7.60 -27.51 40.65
N ARG A 355 -8.48 -26.95 41.50
CA ARG A 355 -8.23 -25.77 42.34
C ARG A 355 -7.85 -24.52 41.55
N TRP A 356 -8.52 -24.30 40.41
CA TRP A 356 -8.45 -23.04 39.69
C TRP A 356 -8.95 -21.89 40.57
N SER A 357 -8.43 -20.69 40.31
CA SER A 357 -8.89 -19.49 40.99
C SER A 357 -10.35 -19.17 40.66
N ALA A 358 -11.01 -18.40 41.52
CA ALA A 358 -12.37 -17.93 41.26
C ALA A 358 -12.48 -17.17 39.93
N PHE A 359 -11.43 -16.44 39.54
CA PHE A 359 -11.33 -15.74 38.26
C PHE A 359 -11.39 -16.66 37.03
N GLU A 360 -10.86 -17.88 37.17
CA GLU A 360 -10.87 -18.91 36.12
C GLU A 360 -12.19 -19.70 36.11
N VAL A 361 -12.87 -19.82 37.24
CA VAL A 361 -14.15 -20.54 37.36
C VAL A 361 -15.36 -19.68 36.97
N TRP A 362 -15.37 -18.38 37.31
CA TRP A 362 -16.54 -17.53 37.11
C TRP A 362 -17.01 -17.37 35.66
N PRO A 363 -16.15 -17.33 34.63
CA PRO A 363 -16.61 -17.29 33.24
C PRO A 363 -17.46 -18.50 32.85
N ALA A 364 -17.07 -19.70 33.28
CA ALA A 364 -17.87 -20.92 33.09
C ALA A 364 -19.13 -20.90 33.97
N LEU A 365 -19.02 -20.47 35.22
CA LEU A 365 -20.16 -20.30 36.13
C LEU A 365 -21.22 -19.36 35.56
N ALA A 366 -20.82 -18.24 34.94
CA ALA A 366 -21.72 -17.28 34.32
C ALA A 366 -22.52 -17.87 33.15
N MET A 367 -22.11 -19.00 32.57
CA MET A 367 -22.84 -19.68 31.49
C MET A 367 -24.01 -20.55 32.00
N LEU A 368 -24.08 -20.81 33.32
CA LEU A 368 -25.13 -21.63 33.96
C LEU A 368 -26.46 -20.88 34.12
N PRO A 369 -27.57 -21.59 34.42
CA PRO A 369 -28.83 -20.95 34.76
C PRO A 369 -28.67 -19.89 35.86
N PRO A 370 -29.37 -18.74 35.77
CA PRO A 370 -29.22 -17.68 36.76
C PRO A 370 -29.45 -18.12 38.21
N ALA A 371 -30.36 -19.06 38.45
CA ALA A 371 -30.62 -19.62 39.78
C ALA A 371 -29.41 -20.36 40.39
N GLU A 372 -28.57 -20.98 39.55
CA GLU A 372 -27.37 -21.71 39.96
C GLU A 372 -26.15 -20.77 40.09
N ALA A 373 -25.99 -19.83 39.15
CA ALA A 373 -24.80 -18.98 39.07
C ALA A 373 -24.85 -17.75 40.00
N ARG A 374 -26.02 -17.10 40.12
CA ARG A 374 -26.13 -15.78 40.75
C ARG A 374 -25.79 -15.74 42.23
N PRO A 375 -26.12 -16.73 43.09
CA PRO A 375 -25.79 -16.65 44.50
C PRO A 375 -24.29 -16.40 44.74
N GLU A 376 -23.43 -17.16 44.06
CA GLU A 376 -21.97 -17.03 44.16
C GLU A 376 -21.45 -15.76 43.50
N LEU A 377 -21.92 -15.43 42.28
CA LEU A 377 -21.49 -14.22 41.57
C LEU A 377 -21.90 -12.93 42.29
N LEU A 378 -23.06 -12.91 42.95
CA LEU A 378 -23.54 -11.76 43.72
C LEU A 378 -22.82 -11.61 45.06
N ASP A 379 -22.46 -12.71 45.72
CA ASP A 379 -21.62 -12.68 46.93
C ASP A 379 -20.26 -12.03 46.62
N ALA A 380 -19.64 -12.41 45.49
CA ALA A 380 -18.40 -11.82 45.02
C ALA A 380 -18.48 -10.31 44.72
N THR A 381 -19.67 -9.76 44.42
CA THR A 381 -19.83 -8.29 44.29
C THR A 381 -19.66 -7.54 45.61
N GLY A 382 -19.60 -8.25 46.75
CA GLY A 382 -19.30 -7.71 48.07
C GLY A 382 -17.82 -7.80 48.47
N SER A 383 -16.92 -8.28 47.61
CA SER A 383 -15.48 -8.39 47.93
C SER A 383 -14.88 -7.05 48.37
N GLY A 384 -13.90 -7.09 49.28
CA GLY A 384 -13.15 -5.89 49.69
C GLY A 384 -12.31 -5.29 48.55
N ASP A 385 -11.91 -6.10 47.58
CA ASP A 385 -11.10 -5.69 46.43
C ASP A 385 -11.97 -5.15 45.28
N ALA A 386 -11.57 -4.02 44.69
CA ALA A 386 -12.34 -3.36 43.64
C ALA A 386 -12.26 -4.08 42.29
N ASP A 387 -11.15 -4.74 41.98
CA ASP A 387 -10.96 -5.50 40.75
C ASP A 387 -11.77 -6.80 40.80
N ASP A 388 -11.83 -7.46 41.97
CA ASP A 388 -12.74 -8.58 42.23
C ASP A 388 -14.19 -8.18 41.99
N ARG A 389 -14.64 -7.07 42.60
CA ARG A 389 -16.01 -6.56 42.41
C ARG A 389 -16.28 -6.23 40.94
N ALA A 390 -15.35 -5.55 40.26
CA ALA A 390 -15.48 -5.19 38.86
C ALA A 390 -15.64 -6.43 37.96
N PHE A 391 -14.81 -7.46 38.19
CA PHE A 391 -14.89 -8.71 37.47
C PHE A 391 -16.17 -9.48 37.80
N ALA A 392 -16.56 -9.58 39.07
CA ALA A 392 -17.81 -10.21 39.50
C ALA A 392 -19.04 -9.56 38.84
N TRP A 393 -19.12 -8.23 38.83
CA TRP A 393 -20.19 -7.52 38.11
C TRP A 393 -20.20 -7.89 36.62
N ARG A 394 -19.05 -7.88 35.94
CA ARG A 394 -18.99 -8.32 34.53
C ARG A 394 -19.56 -9.73 34.34
N GLN A 395 -19.33 -10.66 35.27
CA GLN A 395 -19.86 -12.02 35.20
C GLN A 395 -21.36 -12.09 35.49
N VAL A 396 -21.88 -11.31 36.46
CA VAL A 396 -23.33 -11.19 36.71
C VAL A 396 -24.07 -10.70 35.46
N MET A 397 -23.53 -9.69 34.78
CA MET A 397 -24.11 -9.17 33.53
C MET A 397 -23.99 -10.19 32.38
N SER A 398 -22.85 -10.87 32.27
CA SER A 398 -22.65 -11.92 31.26
C SER A 398 -23.65 -13.06 31.45
N ASN A 399 -23.92 -13.46 32.70
CA ASN A 399 -24.92 -14.47 33.05
C ASN A 399 -26.34 -14.08 32.60
N ALA A 400 -26.75 -12.83 32.87
CA ALA A 400 -28.03 -12.32 32.35
C ALA A 400 -28.06 -12.30 30.81
N GLY A 401 -26.93 -11.96 30.17
CA GLY A 401 -26.78 -12.02 28.72
C GLY A 401 -26.94 -13.43 28.14
N TYR A 402 -26.36 -14.45 28.80
CA TYR A 402 -26.44 -15.85 28.36
C TYR A 402 -27.82 -16.48 28.61
N ALA A 403 -28.56 -16.02 29.60
CA ALA A 403 -29.96 -16.42 29.83
C ALA A 403 -30.88 -16.02 28.68
N ALA A 404 -30.51 -15.00 27.90
CA ALA A 404 -31.27 -14.47 26.75
C ALA A 404 -32.71 -14.04 27.10
N ASP A 405 -32.97 -13.72 28.37
CA ASP A 405 -34.26 -13.26 28.88
C ASP A 405 -34.18 -11.75 29.23
N PRO A 406 -35.01 -10.89 28.60
CA PRO A 406 -35.08 -9.47 28.93
C PRO A 406 -35.37 -9.17 30.41
N ALA A 407 -36.16 -10.02 31.10
CA ALA A 407 -36.47 -9.84 32.52
C ALA A 407 -35.23 -10.01 33.39
N GLU A 408 -34.32 -10.92 33.01
CA GLU A 408 -33.07 -11.15 33.73
C GLU A 408 -32.07 -10.01 33.56
N VAL A 409 -32.04 -9.39 32.37
CA VAL A 409 -31.27 -8.17 32.13
C VAL A 409 -31.84 -6.99 32.92
N ALA A 410 -33.17 -6.84 32.95
CA ALA A 410 -33.83 -5.78 33.72
C ALA A 410 -33.58 -5.93 35.23
N ALA A 411 -33.62 -7.14 35.78
CA ALA A 411 -33.33 -7.40 37.19
C ALA A 411 -31.88 -7.03 37.56
N VAL A 412 -30.91 -7.33 36.69
CA VAL A 412 -29.51 -6.95 36.89
C VAL A 412 -29.30 -5.44 36.74
N LEU A 413 -30.00 -4.79 35.80
CA LEU A 413 -30.00 -3.31 35.66
C LEU A 413 -30.50 -2.62 36.92
N ASP A 414 -31.64 -3.05 37.45
CA ASP A 414 -32.22 -2.52 38.68
C ASP A 414 -31.27 -2.70 39.88
N LEU A 415 -30.65 -3.88 40.00
CA LEU A 415 -29.64 -4.13 41.03
C LEU A 415 -28.40 -3.22 40.87
N ALA A 416 -27.89 -3.09 39.66
CA ALA A 416 -26.73 -2.26 39.33
C ALA A 416 -27.02 -0.78 39.62
N ALA A 417 -28.19 -0.28 39.21
CA ALA A 417 -28.61 1.10 39.44
C ALA A 417 -28.73 1.45 40.93
N ARG A 418 -29.10 0.48 41.78
CA ARG A 418 -29.14 0.67 43.25
C ARG A 418 -27.77 0.60 43.91
N ARG A 419 -26.91 -0.33 43.50
CA ARG A 419 -25.65 -0.64 44.19
C ARG A 419 -24.45 0.18 43.70
N LEU A 420 -24.42 0.57 42.43
CA LEU A 420 -23.21 1.12 41.80
C LEU A 420 -23.04 2.64 41.92
N ARG A 421 -24.06 3.36 42.43
CA ARG A 421 -24.00 4.83 42.54
C ARG A 421 -22.75 5.34 43.27
N ASN A 422 -22.43 4.74 44.42
CA ASN A 422 -21.31 5.14 45.28
C ASN A 422 -20.09 4.23 45.17
N GLU A 423 -20.02 3.37 44.15
CA GLU A 423 -18.92 2.43 43.98
C GLU A 423 -17.67 3.12 43.36
N ARG A 424 -16.53 2.46 43.22
CA ARG A 424 -15.36 3.03 42.52
C ARG A 424 -15.52 3.01 41.00
N ASP A 425 -14.89 3.97 40.32
CA ASP A 425 -14.94 4.09 38.84
C ASP A 425 -14.63 2.79 38.07
N PRO A 426 -13.60 1.97 38.41
CA PRO A 426 -13.33 0.73 37.68
C PRO A 426 -14.50 -0.27 37.67
N VAL A 427 -15.29 -0.32 38.75
CA VAL A 427 -16.43 -1.21 38.87
C VAL A 427 -17.62 -0.67 38.08
N ARG A 428 -17.92 0.64 38.19
CA ARG A 428 -18.96 1.29 37.36
C ARG A 428 -18.66 1.13 35.87
N ARG A 429 -17.39 1.33 35.49
CA ARG A 429 -16.91 1.15 34.13
C ARG A 429 -17.13 -0.29 33.66
N ALA A 430 -16.71 -1.28 34.44
CA ALA A 430 -16.87 -2.69 34.07
C ALA A 430 -18.34 -3.08 33.88
N ALA A 431 -19.25 -2.56 34.70
CA ALA A 431 -20.69 -2.74 34.56
C ALA A 431 -21.24 -2.10 33.27
N LEU A 432 -20.87 -0.84 32.98
CA LEU A 432 -21.29 -0.13 31.76
C LEU A 432 -20.74 -0.80 30.49
N GLU A 433 -19.49 -1.23 30.49
CA GLU A 433 -18.88 -2.01 29.40
C GLU A 433 -19.62 -3.33 29.18
N ALA A 434 -19.99 -4.02 30.25
CA ALA A 434 -20.72 -5.28 30.17
C ALA A 434 -22.13 -5.09 29.57
N PHE A 435 -22.86 -4.03 29.95
CA PHE A 435 -24.13 -3.68 29.29
C PHE A 435 -23.95 -3.31 27.81
N GLY A 436 -22.88 -2.58 27.48
CA GLY A 436 -22.54 -2.26 26.10
C GLY A 436 -22.16 -3.47 25.25
N ALA A 437 -21.69 -4.56 25.87
CA ALA A 437 -21.35 -5.81 25.19
C ALA A 437 -22.54 -6.75 24.96
N LEU A 438 -23.71 -6.48 25.56
CA LEU A 438 -24.90 -7.29 25.36
C LEU A 438 -25.40 -7.24 23.91
N ARG A 439 -26.11 -8.29 23.50
CA ARG A 439 -26.79 -8.30 22.20
C ARG A 439 -27.82 -7.17 22.17
N ALA A 440 -27.67 -6.27 21.21
CA ALA A 440 -28.53 -5.08 21.12
C ALA A 440 -30.05 -5.36 21.13
N PRO A 441 -30.59 -6.39 20.44
CA PRO A 441 -32.02 -6.70 20.54
C PRO A 441 -32.47 -7.12 21.96
N LEU A 442 -31.60 -7.80 22.71
CA LEU A 442 -31.89 -8.23 24.09
C LEU A 442 -31.92 -7.02 25.03
N LEU A 443 -30.91 -6.15 24.93
CA LEU A 443 -30.88 -4.91 25.70
C LEU A 443 -32.08 -4.03 25.35
N ALA A 444 -32.40 -3.86 24.06
CA ALA A 444 -33.58 -3.09 23.64
C ALA A 444 -34.88 -3.67 24.20
N ALA A 445 -35.06 -4.99 24.19
CA ALA A 445 -36.21 -5.66 24.77
C ALA A 445 -36.31 -5.46 26.29
N ALA A 446 -35.18 -5.44 27.01
CA ALA A 446 -35.17 -5.17 28.46
C ALA A 446 -35.55 -3.72 28.80
N LEU A 447 -35.41 -2.81 27.83
CA LEU A 447 -35.69 -1.38 27.96
C LEU A 447 -37.03 -0.97 27.32
N THR A 448 -37.78 -1.90 26.72
CA THR A 448 -39.06 -1.62 26.05
C THR A 448 -40.15 -2.57 26.54
N GLY A 449 -41.43 -2.23 26.33
CA GLY A 449 -42.56 -3.01 26.84
C GLY A 449 -42.97 -2.66 28.29
N THR A 450 -43.78 -3.51 28.92
CA THR A 450 -44.47 -3.24 30.20
C THR A 450 -43.54 -3.00 31.40
N THR A 451 -42.41 -3.69 31.46
CA THR A 451 -41.34 -3.48 32.47
C THR A 451 -40.22 -2.55 31.96
N GLY A 452 -40.22 -2.23 30.66
CA GLY A 452 -39.13 -1.52 29.99
C GLY A 452 -38.95 -0.06 30.41
N ARG A 453 -40.00 0.61 30.89
CA ARG A 453 -39.88 1.98 31.43
C ARG A 453 -38.91 2.04 32.62
N VAL A 454 -39.06 1.11 33.56
CA VAL A 454 -38.19 1.02 34.75
C VAL A 454 -36.75 0.74 34.32
N GLY A 455 -36.55 -0.22 33.41
CA GLY A 455 -35.22 -0.52 32.87
C GLY A 455 -34.54 0.66 32.18
N ARG A 456 -35.30 1.49 31.43
CA ARG A 456 -34.78 2.74 30.83
C ARG A 456 -34.36 3.75 31.89
N ASP A 457 -35.19 3.96 32.90
CA ASP A 457 -34.91 4.88 34.00
C ASP A 457 -33.69 4.39 34.81
N ASP A 458 -33.53 3.08 34.99
CA ASP A 458 -32.39 2.46 35.66
C ASP A 458 -31.08 2.64 34.89
N LEU A 459 -31.11 2.37 33.58
CA LEU A 459 -29.93 2.58 32.72
C LEU A 459 -29.55 4.06 32.66
N GLN A 460 -30.55 4.94 32.51
CA GLN A 460 -30.33 6.38 32.54
C GLN A 460 -29.67 6.80 33.87
N ARG A 461 -30.24 6.39 35.00
CA ARG A 461 -29.70 6.67 36.33
C ARG A 461 -28.27 6.16 36.48
N LEU A 462 -27.99 4.92 36.08
CA LEU A 462 -26.64 4.34 36.15
C LEU A 462 -25.62 5.17 35.35
N CYS A 463 -25.95 5.55 34.11
CA CYS A 463 -25.08 6.37 33.28
C CYS A 463 -24.89 7.78 33.87
N LEU A 464 -25.95 8.43 34.33
CA LEU A 464 -25.87 9.79 34.89
C LEU A 464 -25.12 9.82 36.22
N ASP A 465 -25.32 8.83 37.08
CA ASP A 465 -24.59 8.70 38.35
C ASP A 465 -23.09 8.49 38.08
N ALA A 466 -22.75 7.65 37.10
CA ALA A 466 -21.36 7.46 36.68
C ALA A 466 -20.74 8.74 36.09
N LEU A 467 -21.47 9.48 35.26
CA LEU A 467 -20.98 10.74 34.68
C LEU A 467 -20.82 11.85 35.72
N ARG A 468 -21.69 11.90 36.74
CA ARG A 468 -21.67 12.91 37.81
C ARG A 468 -20.70 12.58 38.94
N ALA A 469 -20.18 11.36 39.00
CA ALA A 469 -19.22 10.95 40.01
C ALA A 469 -17.90 11.74 39.89
N ARG A 470 -17.33 12.12 41.04
CA ARG A 470 -16.08 12.92 41.09
C ARG A 470 -14.88 12.19 40.49
N ASP A 471 -14.86 10.86 40.56
CA ASP A 471 -13.82 9.96 40.05
C ASP A 471 -14.10 9.45 38.63
N CYS A 472 -15.08 10.03 37.90
CA CYS A 472 -15.44 9.63 36.53
C CYS A 472 -14.25 9.72 35.55
N SER A 473 -13.78 8.56 35.09
CA SER A 473 -12.63 8.46 34.18
C SER A 473 -13.01 8.67 32.71
N PRO A 474 -12.02 8.99 31.83
CA PRO A 474 -12.22 8.98 30.38
C PRO A 474 -12.73 7.63 29.82
N ALA A 475 -12.37 6.52 30.46
CA ALA A 475 -12.81 5.19 30.05
C ALA A 475 -14.30 4.98 30.36
N THR A 476 -14.79 5.43 31.52
CA THR A 476 -16.23 5.44 31.85
C THR A 476 -17.03 6.29 30.86
N ARG A 477 -16.53 7.47 30.49
CA ARG A 477 -17.16 8.31 29.45
C ARG A 477 -17.24 7.60 28.11
N THR A 478 -16.18 6.88 27.74
CA THR A 478 -16.14 6.08 26.51
C THR A 478 -17.15 4.92 26.54
N ALA A 479 -17.33 4.28 27.70
CA ALA A 479 -18.34 3.23 27.89
C ALA A 479 -19.77 3.77 27.73
N VAL A 480 -20.10 4.91 28.38
CA VAL A 480 -21.41 5.57 28.23
C VAL A 480 -21.65 6.01 26.79
N HIS A 481 -20.63 6.59 26.15
CA HIS A 481 -20.70 6.98 24.74
C HIS A 481 -20.96 5.78 23.83
N SER A 482 -20.24 4.68 24.02
CA SER A 482 -20.40 3.44 23.23
C SER A 482 -21.79 2.83 23.40
N LEU A 483 -22.32 2.83 24.63
CA LEU A 483 -23.68 2.39 24.94
C LEU A 483 -24.73 3.28 24.24
N ALA A 484 -24.60 4.61 24.33
CA ALA A 484 -25.51 5.53 23.67
C ALA A 484 -25.52 5.33 22.14
N LEU A 485 -24.34 5.14 21.53
CA LEU A 485 -24.25 4.80 20.10
C LEU A 485 -24.87 3.45 19.76
N GLY A 486 -24.63 2.43 20.59
CA GLY A 486 -25.23 1.12 20.44
C GLY A 486 -26.77 1.19 20.44
N LEU A 487 -27.36 1.95 21.37
CA LEU A 487 -28.80 2.18 21.43
C LEU A 487 -29.31 2.97 20.21
N LEU A 488 -28.59 4.01 19.79
CA LEU A 488 -28.96 4.85 18.65
C LEU A 488 -28.90 4.08 17.31
N ASP A 489 -27.92 3.19 17.14
CA ASP A 489 -27.72 2.41 15.92
C ASP A 489 -28.70 1.24 15.80
N SER A 490 -28.90 0.54 16.90
CA SER A 490 -29.63 -0.74 16.91
C SER A 490 -31.14 -0.60 17.07
N SER A 491 -31.62 0.50 17.67
CA SER A 491 -33.04 0.65 18.01
C SER A 491 -33.85 1.39 16.95
N ALA A 492 -35.02 0.84 16.61
CA ALA A 492 -36.07 1.53 15.86
C ALA A 492 -36.98 2.38 16.77
N ASP A 493 -37.01 2.07 18.06
CA ASP A 493 -37.87 2.69 19.07
C ASP A 493 -37.52 4.18 19.26
N ALA A 494 -38.54 5.03 19.35
CA ALA A 494 -38.35 6.48 19.47
C ALA A 494 -37.83 6.88 20.85
N GLU A 495 -38.24 6.19 21.91
CA GLU A 495 -37.88 6.51 23.28
C GLU A 495 -36.45 6.07 23.60
N LEU A 496 -36.00 4.93 23.07
CA LEU A 496 -34.59 4.51 23.18
C LEU A 496 -33.65 5.45 22.44
N ARG A 497 -34.08 5.98 21.28
CA ARG A 497 -33.34 7.03 20.56
C ARG A 497 -33.31 8.33 21.37
N ALA A 498 -34.42 8.70 22.01
CA ALA A 498 -34.47 9.87 22.89
C ALA A 498 -33.54 9.70 24.10
N LEU A 499 -33.49 8.52 24.72
CA LEU A 499 -32.54 8.20 25.80
C LEU A 499 -31.09 8.31 25.31
N ALA A 500 -30.74 7.70 24.17
CA ALA A 500 -29.40 7.79 23.61
C ALA A 500 -28.97 9.25 23.34
N VAL A 501 -29.87 10.04 22.74
CA VAL A 501 -29.68 11.48 22.52
C VAL A 501 -29.51 12.24 23.84
N HIS A 502 -30.30 11.89 24.86
CA HIS A 502 -30.17 12.48 26.19
C HIS A 502 -28.82 12.19 26.82
N LEU A 503 -28.36 10.93 26.81
CA LEU A 503 -27.05 10.54 27.34
C LEU A 503 -25.90 11.25 26.62
N MET A 504 -25.99 11.39 25.29
CA MET A 504 -25.02 12.15 24.50
C MET A 504 -25.00 13.64 24.90
N ARG A 505 -26.17 14.25 25.09
CA ARG A 505 -26.29 15.64 25.56
C ARG A 505 -25.64 15.81 26.93
N GLU A 506 -25.94 14.94 27.89
CA GLU A 506 -25.38 15.01 29.26
C GLU A 506 -23.85 14.82 29.25
N LEU A 507 -23.35 13.89 28.43
CA LEU A 507 -21.91 13.68 28.25
C LEU A 507 -21.22 14.94 27.72
N THR A 508 -21.78 15.59 26.69
CA THR A 508 -21.22 16.85 26.15
C THR A 508 -21.34 18.02 27.13
N ALA A 509 -22.45 18.12 27.88
CA ALA A 509 -22.64 19.17 28.88
C ALA A 509 -21.63 19.05 30.03
N HIS A 510 -21.27 17.83 30.43
CA HIS A 510 -20.34 17.59 31.53
C HIS A 510 -18.87 17.72 31.13
N THR A 511 -18.52 17.36 29.89
CA THR A 511 -17.11 17.22 29.46
C THR A 511 -16.66 18.27 28.46
N GLY A 512 -17.60 19.00 27.84
CA GLY A 512 -17.30 19.94 26.77
C GLY A 512 -16.67 19.30 25.53
N SER A 513 -16.80 17.98 25.36
CA SER A 513 -16.18 17.24 24.26
C SER A 513 -17.04 16.03 23.86
N LEU A 514 -17.03 15.70 22.56
CA LEU A 514 -17.47 14.40 22.08
C LEU A 514 -16.28 13.45 22.22
N ALA A 515 -16.46 12.31 22.89
CA ALA A 515 -15.38 11.38 23.18
C ALA A 515 -14.49 11.12 21.94
N PRO A 516 -13.21 11.54 21.93
CA PRO A 516 -12.44 11.77 20.70
C PRO A 516 -12.04 10.50 19.93
N ALA A 517 -12.34 9.31 20.44
CA ALA A 517 -11.83 8.04 19.89
C ALA A 517 -12.78 7.33 18.89
N VAL A 518 -14.01 7.83 18.67
CA VAL A 518 -15.00 7.06 17.89
C VAL A 518 -15.29 7.68 16.54
N ARG A 519 -14.98 6.90 15.50
CA ARG A 519 -15.39 7.12 14.11
C ARG A 519 -16.90 6.87 13.97
N LEU A 520 -17.70 7.90 14.21
CA LEU A 520 -19.16 7.87 14.08
C LEU A 520 -19.60 7.45 12.67
N ASP A 521 -18.80 7.75 11.64
CA ASP A 521 -19.00 7.27 10.27
C ASP A 521 -18.86 5.75 10.09
N ARG A 522 -18.36 5.04 11.09
CA ARG A 522 -18.31 3.57 11.12
C ARG A 522 -19.28 2.97 12.12
N ALA A 523 -19.54 3.68 13.23
CA ALA A 523 -20.40 3.22 14.31
C ALA A 523 -21.90 3.39 14.02
N LEU A 524 -22.28 4.38 13.20
CA LEU A 524 -23.69 4.68 12.90
C LEU A 524 -24.11 4.17 11.52
N ARG A 525 -25.36 3.71 11.45
CA ARG A 525 -26.11 3.56 10.19
C ARG A 525 -26.28 4.90 9.48
N HIS A 526 -26.32 4.83 8.16
CA HIS A 526 -26.54 6.00 7.31
C HIS A 526 -27.87 6.69 7.68
N GLY A 527 -27.84 8.01 7.82
CA GLY A 527 -28.99 8.86 8.15
C GLY A 527 -29.16 9.15 9.65
N ARG A 528 -28.43 8.45 10.53
CA ARG A 528 -28.48 8.67 11.99
C ARG A 528 -27.60 9.83 12.46
N GLU A 529 -26.69 10.30 11.62
CA GLU A 529 -25.82 11.46 11.87
C GLU A 529 -26.63 12.71 12.21
N ARG A 530 -27.80 12.86 11.59
CA ARG A 530 -28.69 13.99 11.83
C ARG A 530 -29.19 14.04 13.28
N LEU A 531 -29.53 12.88 13.86
CA LEU A 531 -30.00 12.80 15.24
C LEU A 531 -28.89 13.19 16.23
N VAL A 532 -27.65 12.79 15.94
CA VAL A 532 -26.49 13.21 16.75
C VAL A 532 -26.24 14.71 16.61
N LEU A 533 -26.28 15.25 15.38
CA LEU A 533 -26.13 16.68 15.16
C LEU A 533 -27.19 17.49 15.90
N ASP A 534 -28.45 17.07 15.85
CA ASP A 534 -29.55 17.75 16.54
C ASP A 534 -29.39 17.69 18.07
N ALA A 535 -28.87 16.59 18.61
CA ALA A 535 -28.59 16.42 20.04
C ALA A 535 -27.49 17.36 20.55
N VAL A 536 -26.42 17.52 19.77
CA VAL A 536 -25.23 18.29 20.17
C VAL A 536 -25.30 19.75 19.72
N ARG A 537 -26.31 20.12 18.93
CA ARG A 537 -26.51 21.47 18.38
C ARG A 537 -26.42 22.57 19.44
N PRO A 538 -27.12 22.51 20.59
CA PRO A 538 -27.03 23.58 21.59
C PRO A 538 -25.62 23.79 22.13
N TRP A 539 -24.83 22.71 22.24
CA TRP A 539 -23.44 22.79 22.65
C TRP A 539 -22.55 23.40 21.57
N LEU A 540 -22.74 23.03 20.30
CA LEU A 540 -22.05 23.64 19.16
C LEU A 540 -22.34 25.14 19.07
N ASP A 541 -23.62 25.54 19.21
CA ASP A 541 -24.03 26.94 19.12
C ASP A 541 -23.48 27.74 20.32
N SER A 542 -23.47 27.15 21.52
CA SER A 542 -22.87 27.75 22.72
C SER A 542 -21.34 27.91 22.60
N ALA A 543 -20.65 26.91 22.03
CA ALA A 543 -19.21 26.97 21.79
C ALA A 543 -18.86 28.02 20.72
N ALA A 544 -19.58 28.03 19.60
CA ALA A 544 -19.44 29.04 18.56
C ALA A 544 -19.69 30.45 19.09
N GLY A 545 -20.69 30.65 19.95
CA GLY A 545 -20.94 31.94 20.62
C GLY A 545 -19.81 32.41 21.54
N ARG A 546 -18.90 31.51 21.96
CA ARG A 546 -17.65 31.85 22.68
C ARG A 546 -16.42 31.94 21.77
N GLY A 547 -16.59 31.78 20.46
CA GLY A 547 -15.48 31.70 19.50
C GLY A 547 -14.72 30.38 19.48
N ASP A 548 -15.25 29.33 20.12
CA ASP A 548 -14.64 28.00 20.16
C ASP A 548 -15.22 27.10 19.05
N HIS A 549 -14.41 26.83 18.02
CA HIS A 549 -14.79 25.99 16.88
C HIS A 549 -14.22 24.57 16.94
N ALA A 550 -13.42 24.23 17.97
CA ALA A 550 -12.89 22.87 18.13
C ALA A 550 -14.00 21.80 18.24
N PRO A 551 -15.14 22.05 18.92
CA PRO A 551 -16.33 21.19 18.89
C PRO A 551 -16.85 20.83 17.49
N LEU A 552 -16.93 21.83 16.61
CA LEU A 552 -17.42 21.65 15.25
C LEU A 552 -16.44 20.80 14.42
N LEU A 553 -15.15 21.08 14.53
CA LEU A 553 -14.09 20.33 13.84
C LEU A 553 -14.05 18.87 14.29
N ALA A 554 -14.12 18.62 15.61
CA ALA A 554 -14.16 17.27 16.16
C ALA A 554 -15.36 16.46 15.66
N LEU A 555 -16.54 17.10 15.53
CA LEU A 555 -17.72 16.43 14.98
C LEU A 555 -17.57 16.11 13.49
N VAL A 556 -16.99 17.03 12.71
CA VAL A 556 -16.70 16.81 11.28
C VAL A 556 -15.71 15.65 11.11
N GLU A 557 -14.68 15.59 11.94
CA GLU A 557 -13.71 14.48 11.96
C GLU A 557 -14.39 13.15 12.34
N ALA A 558 -15.23 13.14 13.38
CA ALA A 558 -15.94 11.95 13.83
C ALA A 558 -16.89 11.38 12.75
N PHE A 559 -17.57 12.25 11.99
CA PHE A 559 -18.39 11.85 10.83
C PHE A 559 -17.58 11.61 9.55
N GLY A 560 -16.27 11.87 9.55
CA GLY A 560 -15.38 11.65 8.43
C GLY A 560 -15.93 12.11 7.07
N ASN A 561 -15.95 11.21 6.09
CA ASN A 561 -16.44 11.53 4.75
C ASN A 561 -17.94 11.83 4.70
N ARG A 562 -18.72 11.37 5.69
CA ARG A 562 -20.18 11.56 5.71
C ARG A 562 -20.56 13.00 6.07
N ALA A 563 -19.74 13.73 6.83
CA ALA A 563 -19.97 15.14 7.14
C ALA A 563 -20.13 16.03 5.89
N ARG A 564 -19.45 15.65 4.79
CA ARG A 564 -19.53 16.35 3.48
C ARG A 564 -20.94 16.38 2.90
N ARG A 565 -21.77 15.40 3.27
CA ARG A 565 -23.15 15.23 2.78
C ARG A 565 -24.21 15.87 3.68
N ILE A 566 -23.80 16.52 4.77
CA ILE A 566 -24.72 17.16 5.73
C ILE A 566 -24.65 18.67 5.49
N PRO A 567 -25.63 19.28 4.79
CA PRO A 567 -25.60 20.71 4.44
C PRO A 567 -25.38 21.60 5.66
N GLU A 568 -26.08 21.33 6.76
CA GLU A 568 -26.00 22.15 7.97
C GLU A 568 -24.60 22.20 8.62
N LEU A 569 -23.78 21.14 8.46
CA LEU A 569 -22.39 21.19 8.91
C LEU A 569 -21.54 22.02 7.95
N GLN A 570 -21.81 21.95 6.66
CA GLN A 570 -21.11 22.76 5.65
C GLN A 570 -21.44 24.24 5.81
N ASP A 571 -22.70 24.56 6.15
CA ASP A 571 -23.15 25.91 6.45
C ASP A 571 -22.49 26.44 7.72
N ARG A 572 -22.42 25.64 8.79
CA ARG A 572 -21.70 26.03 10.01
C ARG A 572 -20.21 26.25 9.79
N LEU A 573 -19.54 25.41 8.99
CA LEU A 573 -18.15 25.64 8.62
C LEU A 573 -17.99 26.94 7.82
N ALA A 574 -18.92 27.22 6.89
CA ALA A 574 -18.90 28.45 6.10
C ALA A 574 -19.15 29.70 6.97
N VAL A 575 -20.04 29.62 7.95
CA VAL A 575 -20.30 30.69 8.93
C VAL A 575 -19.09 30.87 9.84
N GLY A 576 -18.52 29.77 10.36
CA GLY A 576 -17.33 29.80 11.21
C GLY A 576 -16.14 30.49 10.55
N LEU A 577 -15.99 30.37 9.22
CA LEU A 577 -14.95 31.11 8.48
C LEU A 577 -15.12 32.64 8.49
N LEU A 578 -16.32 33.15 8.81
CA LEU A 578 -16.59 34.58 8.89
C LEU A 578 -16.17 35.20 10.23
N ASP A 579 -16.29 34.45 11.33
CA ASP A 579 -16.15 34.97 12.70
C ASP A 579 -15.02 34.33 13.50
N CYS A 580 -14.34 33.31 12.97
CA CYS A 580 -13.26 32.63 13.70
C CYS A 580 -11.99 33.49 13.85
N PRO A 581 -11.21 33.29 14.93
CA PRO A 581 -9.85 33.83 15.04
C PRO A 581 -8.90 33.23 14.00
N ASP A 582 -7.78 33.92 13.71
CA ASP A 582 -6.81 33.53 12.67
C ASP A 582 -6.26 32.10 12.88
N GLY A 583 -6.02 31.72 14.13
CA GLY A 583 -5.53 30.38 14.47
C GLY A 583 -6.47 29.23 14.10
N ALA A 584 -7.80 29.47 14.09
CA ALA A 584 -8.80 28.47 13.78
C ALA A 584 -9.19 28.44 12.28
N PHE A 585 -8.89 29.51 11.54
CA PHE A 585 -9.31 29.66 10.15
C PHE A 585 -8.73 28.57 9.24
N ALA A 586 -7.45 28.21 9.42
CA ALA A 586 -6.79 27.21 8.59
C ALA A 586 -7.45 25.82 8.71
N GLU A 587 -7.82 25.42 9.94
CA GLU A 587 -8.48 24.15 10.22
C GLU A 587 -9.93 24.13 9.69
N LEU A 588 -10.68 25.22 9.91
CA LEU A 588 -12.02 25.40 9.35
C LEU A 588 -12.02 25.40 7.81
N ALA A 589 -11.04 26.07 7.20
CA ALA A 589 -10.88 26.09 5.75
C ALA A 589 -10.54 24.69 5.23
N ALA A 590 -9.63 23.96 5.90
CA ALA A 590 -9.31 22.58 5.52
C ALA A 590 -10.54 21.66 5.61
N ALA A 591 -11.34 21.78 6.68
CA ALA A 591 -12.57 21.01 6.85
C ALA A 591 -13.63 21.36 5.79
N TRP A 592 -13.82 22.65 5.50
CA TRP A 592 -14.77 23.12 4.48
C TRP A 592 -14.35 22.78 3.05
N LEU A 593 -13.05 22.71 2.78
CA LEU A 593 -12.49 22.34 1.48
C LEU A 593 -12.33 20.81 1.32
N ALA A 594 -12.70 20.01 2.31
CA ALA A 594 -12.46 18.56 2.31
C ALA A 594 -13.23 17.78 1.23
N ASP A 595 -14.35 18.32 0.72
CA ASP A 595 -15.13 17.67 -0.34
C ASP A 595 -14.54 17.94 -1.74
N PRO A 596 -13.94 16.94 -2.41
CA PRO A 596 -13.30 17.15 -3.71
C PRO A 596 -14.26 17.64 -4.81
N ALA A 597 -15.56 17.37 -4.69
CA ALA A 597 -16.55 17.74 -5.70
C ALA A 597 -16.82 19.26 -5.73
N THR A 598 -16.83 19.90 -4.56
CA THR A 598 -17.17 21.32 -4.39
C THR A 598 -15.95 22.20 -4.08
N ARG A 599 -14.84 21.59 -3.66
CA ARG A 599 -13.59 22.26 -3.26
C ARG A 599 -13.09 23.33 -4.23
N ALA A 600 -13.07 23.05 -5.52
CA ALA A 600 -12.56 24.00 -6.52
C ALA A 600 -13.43 25.27 -6.63
N GLY A 601 -14.75 25.15 -6.44
CA GLY A 601 -15.66 26.29 -6.39
C GLY A 601 -15.54 27.04 -5.05
N ARG A 602 -15.47 26.31 -3.94
CA ARG A 602 -15.31 26.87 -2.60
C ARG A 602 -14.01 27.67 -2.43
N VAL A 603 -12.91 27.22 -3.04
CA VAL A 603 -11.65 28.00 -3.05
C VAL A 603 -11.83 29.35 -3.75
N ALA A 604 -12.56 29.43 -4.87
CA ALA A 604 -12.81 30.72 -5.51
C ALA A 604 -13.66 31.63 -4.62
N ALA A 605 -14.74 31.11 -4.04
CA ALA A 605 -15.58 31.86 -3.10
C ALA A 605 -14.80 32.32 -1.86
N LEU A 606 -13.85 31.51 -1.37
CA LEU A 606 -12.98 31.87 -0.26
C LEU A 606 -12.06 33.03 -0.64
N LEU A 607 -11.40 32.95 -1.80
CA LEU A 607 -10.47 33.98 -2.28
C LEU A 607 -11.14 35.29 -2.70
N GLU A 608 -12.43 35.28 -3.00
CA GLU A 608 -13.22 36.50 -3.22
C GLU A 608 -13.46 37.25 -1.91
N ARG A 609 -13.58 36.53 -0.78
CA ARG A 609 -13.82 37.11 0.54
C ARG A 609 -12.54 37.46 1.27
N GLU A 610 -11.57 36.56 1.23
CA GLU A 610 -10.25 36.68 1.86
C GLU A 610 -9.17 36.32 0.85
N PRO A 611 -8.70 37.28 0.02
CA PRO A 611 -7.68 37.05 -0.99
C PRO A 611 -6.37 36.49 -0.42
N SER A 612 -6.03 36.84 0.82
CA SER A 612 -4.80 36.42 1.49
C SER A 612 -4.82 34.93 1.86
N ALA A 613 -6.00 34.29 1.90
CA ALA A 613 -6.15 32.84 2.10
C ALA A 613 -5.40 32.02 1.02
N ALA A 614 -4.99 32.66 -0.08
CA ALA A 614 -4.07 32.09 -1.07
C ALA A 614 -2.74 31.60 -0.47
N ALA A 615 -2.33 32.08 0.71
CA ALA A 615 -1.14 31.62 1.42
C ALA A 615 -1.34 30.29 2.18
N LEU A 616 -2.58 29.82 2.35
CA LEU A 616 -2.88 28.60 3.10
C LEU A 616 -2.56 27.35 2.27
N ALA A 617 -1.85 26.39 2.85
CA ALA A 617 -1.51 25.11 2.21
C ALA A 617 -2.70 24.39 1.53
N PRO A 618 -3.89 24.21 2.17
CA PRO A 618 -5.04 23.57 1.51
C PRO A 618 -5.58 24.34 0.31
N VAL A 619 -5.41 25.67 0.28
CA VAL A 619 -5.83 26.53 -0.84
C VAL A 619 -4.80 26.46 -1.97
N LEU A 620 -3.51 26.58 -1.64
CA LEU A 620 -2.39 26.44 -2.59
C LEU A 620 -2.44 25.11 -3.35
N ASP A 621 -2.71 24.01 -2.66
CA ASP A 621 -2.82 22.68 -3.28
C ASP A 621 -3.93 22.64 -4.36
N VAL A 622 -5.05 23.33 -4.12
CA VAL A 622 -6.17 23.40 -5.09
C VAL A 622 -5.86 24.35 -6.24
N LEU A 623 -5.25 25.51 -5.97
CA LEU A 623 -4.82 26.44 -7.01
C LEU A 623 -3.79 25.81 -7.95
N ALA A 624 -2.80 25.10 -7.38
CA ALA A 624 -1.77 24.42 -8.13
C ALA A 624 -2.29 23.22 -8.95
N ALA A 625 -3.33 22.52 -8.47
CA ALA A 625 -3.79 21.27 -9.07
C ALA A 625 -5.04 21.40 -9.95
N ASP A 626 -6.03 22.18 -9.54
CA ASP A 626 -7.39 22.21 -10.09
C ASP A 626 -7.81 23.59 -10.62
N ARG A 627 -7.51 24.68 -9.88
CA ARG A 627 -7.87 26.08 -10.21
C ARG A 627 -6.66 26.90 -10.66
N THR A 628 -5.95 26.39 -11.66
CA THR A 628 -4.76 27.05 -12.21
C THR A 628 -5.05 28.40 -12.87
N ASP A 629 -6.32 28.69 -13.18
CA ASP A 629 -6.80 30.00 -13.62
C ASP A 629 -6.66 31.08 -12.53
N LEU A 630 -6.72 30.70 -11.25
CA LEU A 630 -6.58 31.59 -10.11
C LEU A 630 -5.18 31.56 -9.48
N LEU A 631 -4.29 30.71 -9.98
CA LEU A 631 -2.94 30.53 -9.41
C LEU A 631 -2.13 31.83 -9.39
N ASP A 632 -2.36 32.72 -10.35
CA ASP A 632 -1.69 34.03 -10.39
C ASP A 632 -1.94 34.87 -9.14
N ARG A 633 -3.07 34.69 -8.44
CA ARG A 633 -3.32 35.37 -7.16
C ARG A 633 -2.33 34.95 -6.08
N ALA A 634 -1.91 33.68 -6.06
CA ALA A 634 -0.90 33.17 -5.11
C ALA A 634 0.53 33.51 -5.56
N LEU A 635 0.75 33.67 -6.87
CA LEU A 635 2.05 34.02 -7.45
C LEU A 635 2.29 35.53 -7.58
N ALA A 636 1.32 36.37 -7.19
CA ALA A 636 1.43 37.82 -7.24
C ALA A 636 2.59 38.35 -6.40
N ASP A 637 3.24 39.40 -6.87
CA ASP A 637 4.31 40.08 -6.14
C ASP A 637 4.06 41.60 -6.19
N PRO A 638 3.71 42.27 -5.08
CA PRO A 638 3.59 41.73 -3.71
C PRO A 638 2.39 40.76 -3.54
N PRO A 639 2.41 39.87 -2.52
CA PRO A 639 1.29 38.95 -2.25
C PRO A 639 0.02 39.71 -1.83
N PRO A 640 -1.17 39.09 -1.96
CA PRO A 640 -2.42 39.71 -1.52
C PRO A 640 -2.38 40.08 -0.04
N THR A 641 -2.88 41.26 0.31
CA THR A 641 -3.00 41.73 1.69
C THR A 641 -4.23 41.12 2.36
N GLY A 642 -4.15 40.86 3.68
CA GLY A 642 -5.24 40.31 4.49
C GLY A 642 -4.72 39.57 5.72
N ARG A 643 -5.43 38.53 6.15
CA ARG A 643 -5.13 37.75 7.37
C ARG A 643 -3.85 36.92 7.32
N PHE A 644 -3.36 36.58 6.12
CA PHE A 644 -2.28 35.61 5.88
C PHE A 644 -1.30 36.06 4.79
N PRO A 645 -0.01 35.69 4.88
CA PRO A 645 0.61 35.04 6.03
C PRO A 645 0.68 36.02 7.22
N ALA A 646 0.81 35.50 8.44
CA ALA A 646 1.02 36.36 9.61
C ALA A 646 2.27 37.25 9.40
N PRO A 647 2.32 38.47 9.94
CA PRO A 647 3.50 39.33 9.84
C PRO A 647 4.78 38.60 10.26
N GLY A 648 5.82 38.64 9.42
CA GLY A 648 7.08 37.93 9.64
C GLY A 648 7.06 36.44 9.30
N ALA A 649 5.92 35.86 8.93
CA ALA A 649 5.87 34.48 8.47
C ALA A 649 6.40 34.34 7.03
N VAL A 650 7.12 33.24 6.81
CA VAL A 650 7.73 32.90 5.54
C VAL A 650 6.64 32.70 4.47
N ARG A 651 6.82 33.33 3.29
CA ARG A 651 5.90 33.18 2.17
C ARG A 651 5.77 31.71 1.75
N ALA A 652 4.55 31.18 1.84
CA ALA A 652 4.21 29.87 1.32
C ALA A 652 4.20 29.87 -0.22
N LEU A 653 4.75 28.81 -0.83
CA LEU A 653 4.77 28.62 -2.27
C LEU A 653 3.92 27.42 -2.66
N PRO A 654 3.31 27.41 -3.87
CA PRO A 654 2.59 26.24 -4.35
C PRO A 654 3.54 25.05 -4.55
N ARG A 655 3.05 23.84 -4.29
CA ARG A 655 3.83 22.63 -4.52
C ARG A 655 4.13 22.44 -6.01
N PHE A 656 5.42 22.39 -6.36
CA PHE A 656 5.89 22.32 -7.75
C PHE A 656 5.63 20.98 -8.44
N ARG A 657 5.21 19.93 -7.70
CA ARG A 657 4.84 18.61 -8.27
C ARG A 657 3.77 18.70 -9.37
N ARG A 658 2.98 19.78 -9.42
CA ARG A 658 1.94 20.02 -10.43
C ARG A 658 2.30 21.11 -11.45
N ALA A 659 3.57 21.54 -11.48
CA ALA A 659 4.02 22.60 -12.37
C ALA A 659 3.83 22.26 -13.86
N ASP A 660 3.78 20.99 -14.23
CA ASP A 660 3.41 20.51 -15.56
C ASP A 660 2.02 20.97 -16.03
N ARG A 661 1.14 21.34 -15.09
CA ARG A 661 -0.21 21.81 -15.38
C ARG A 661 -0.29 23.30 -15.62
N TRP A 662 0.69 24.07 -15.15
CA TRP A 662 0.66 25.54 -15.13
C TRP A 662 1.00 26.13 -16.50
N LEU A 663 0.63 27.39 -16.71
CA LEU A 663 1.05 28.13 -17.90
C LEU A 663 2.55 28.47 -17.83
N PRO A 664 3.26 28.64 -18.95
CA PRO A 664 4.67 29.03 -18.95
C PRO A 664 4.95 30.30 -18.14
N ARG A 665 4.05 31.30 -18.20
CA ARG A 665 4.16 32.53 -17.40
C ARG A 665 4.03 32.28 -15.88
N GLN A 666 3.20 31.33 -15.48
CA GLN A 666 3.00 30.92 -14.09
C GLN A 666 4.20 30.12 -13.57
N GLN A 667 4.73 29.18 -14.36
CA GLN A 667 5.97 28.46 -14.05
C GLN A 667 7.12 29.42 -13.81
N ARG A 668 7.28 30.40 -14.71
CA ARG A 668 8.30 31.45 -14.58
C ARG A 668 8.12 32.29 -13.32
N ALA A 669 6.90 32.72 -13.02
CA ALA A 669 6.61 33.48 -11.81
C ALA A 669 6.90 32.69 -10.53
N ALA A 670 6.48 31.41 -10.49
CA ALA A 670 6.73 30.53 -9.35
C ALA A 670 8.22 30.27 -9.13
N VAL A 671 9.00 30.07 -10.21
CA VAL A 671 10.47 29.89 -10.12
C VAL A 671 11.17 31.16 -9.66
N ARG A 672 10.74 32.35 -10.09
CA ARG A 672 11.28 33.62 -9.55
C ARG A 672 11.03 33.76 -8.05
N LEU A 673 9.84 33.40 -7.58
CA LEU A 673 9.53 33.42 -6.16
C LEU A 673 10.35 32.38 -5.37
N ALA A 674 10.60 31.21 -5.96
CA ALA A 674 11.51 30.23 -5.38
C ALA A 674 12.94 30.77 -5.29
N GLU A 675 13.43 31.47 -6.33
CA GLU A 675 14.75 32.12 -6.33
C GLU A 675 14.87 33.16 -5.22
N THR A 676 13.86 34.03 -5.04
CA THR A 676 13.82 34.97 -3.90
C THR A 676 13.81 34.25 -2.55
N ALA A 677 13.01 33.20 -2.42
CA ALA A 677 12.95 32.40 -1.19
C ALA A 677 14.26 31.64 -0.90
N LEU A 678 15.01 31.24 -1.93
CA LEU A 678 16.33 30.63 -1.78
C LEU A 678 17.39 31.63 -1.34
N ALA A 679 17.22 32.92 -1.63
CA ALA A 679 18.11 33.99 -1.19
C ALA A 679 17.79 34.51 0.23
N ASP A 680 16.70 34.07 0.85
CA ASP A 680 16.26 34.51 2.18
C ASP A 680 17.13 33.89 3.29
N PRO A 681 17.95 34.68 4.03
CA PRO A 681 18.79 34.16 5.11
C PRO A 681 17.96 33.71 6.33
N GLY A 682 16.68 34.08 6.41
CA GLY A 682 15.77 33.63 7.46
C GLY A 682 15.31 32.18 7.31
N ARG A 683 15.55 31.54 6.15
CA ARG A 683 15.24 30.12 5.93
C ARG A 683 16.40 29.21 6.29
N SER A 684 16.10 28.06 6.88
CA SER A 684 17.10 27.03 7.14
C SER A 684 17.72 26.49 5.85
N LEU A 685 18.95 25.96 5.92
CA LEU A 685 19.59 25.30 4.78
C LEU A 685 18.77 24.10 4.29
N ASP A 686 18.11 23.36 5.19
CA ASP A 686 17.26 22.23 4.86
C ASP A 686 16.01 22.66 4.07
N ASP A 687 15.36 23.76 4.47
CA ASP A 687 14.21 24.31 3.75
C ASP A 687 14.58 24.82 2.36
N ARG A 688 15.75 25.47 2.24
CA ARG A 688 16.29 25.95 0.96
C ARG A 688 16.62 24.77 0.04
N ALA A 689 17.28 23.74 0.56
CA ALA A 689 17.57 22.51 -0.19
C ALA A 689 16.30 21.75 -0.60
N ALA A 690 15.28 21.69 0.26
CA ALA A 690 13.99 21.09 -0.06
C ALA A 690 13.26 21.87 -1.17
N LEU A 691 13.22 23.20 -1.07
CA LEU A 691 12.62 24.07 -2.08
C LEU A 691 13.34 23.94 -3.43
N LEU A 692 14.67 23.93 -3.45
CA LEU A 692 15.46 23.76 -4.67
C LEU A 692 15.15 22.41 -5.36
N ARG A 693 15.05 21.32 -4.58
CA ARG A 693 14.66 19.99 -5.09
C ARG A 693 13.24 19.96 -5.67
N GLU A 694 12.30 20.69 -5.08
CA GLU A 694 10.95 20.79 -5.63
C GLU A 694 10.91 21.64 -6.92
N ALA A 695 11.58 22.79 -6.93
CA ALA A 695 11.60 23.71 -8.07
C ALA A 695 12.40 23.16 -9.26
N ALA A 696 13.37 22.27 -9.02
CA ALA A 696 14.14 21.57 -10.04
C ALA A 696 13.27 20.83 -11.08
N GLY A 697 12.07 20.38 -10.68
CA GLY A 697 11.15 19.65 -11.56
C GLY A 697 10.23 20.54 -12.42
N VAL A 698 10.37 21.87 -12.37
CA VAL A 698 9.51 22.81 -13.11
C VAL A 698 9.90 22.84 -14.59
N PRO A 699 9.01 22.44 -15.52
CA PRO A 699 9.35 22.35 -16.94
C PRO A 699 9.87 23.66 -17.54
N GLY A 700 11.06 23.61 -18.14
CA GLY A 700 11.72 24.70 -18.86
C GLY A 700 12.37 25.77 -17.98
N TYR A 701 12.24 25.69 -16.65
CA TYR A 701 12.74 26.72 -15.73
C TYR A 701 13.51 26.15 -14.53
N GLY A 702 13.21 24.92 -14.11
CA GLY A 702 13.79 24.29 -12.93
C GLY A 702 15.28 24.01 -13.08
N TYR A 703 15.71 23.44 -14.21
CA TYR A 703 17.12 23.17 -14.47
C TYR A 703 17.96 24.46 -14.47
N GLU A 704 17.47 25.53 -15.10
CA GLU A 704 18.16 26.83 -15.12
C GLU A 704 18.27 27.46 -13.73
N LEU A 705 17.24 27.35 -12.89
CA LEU A 705 17.31 27.81 -11.50
C LEU A 705 18.44 27.09 -10.76
N VAL A 706 18.47 25.75 -10.83
CA VAL A 706 19.48 24.96 -10.13
C VAL A 706 20.88 25.27 -10.65
N ARG A 707 21.04 25.45 -11.97
CA ARG A 707 22.31 25.83 -12.58
C ARG A 707 22.81 27.19 -12.09
N ARG A 708 21.94 28.19 -11.93
CA ARG A 708 22.31 29.50 -11.36
C ARG A 708 22.69 29.40 -9.89
N CYS A 709 21.93 28.64 -9.10
CA CYS A 709 22.21 28.46 -7.68
C CYS A 709 23.49 27.63 -7.43
N GLY A 710 23.80 26.67 -8.29
CA GLY A 710 24.99 25.80 -8.21
C GLY A 710 26.34 26.53 -8.26
N GLY A 711 26.37 27.79 -8.74
CA GLY A 711 27.56 28.64 -8.72
C GLY A 711 27.75 29.45 -7.43
N ALA A 712 26.75 29.51 -6.54
CA ALA A 712 26.78 30.29 -5.32
C ALA A 712 26.96 29.37 -4.11
N ALA A 713 28.14 29.39 -3.47
CA ALA A 713 28.45 28.60 -2.27
C ALA A 713 27.42 28.83 -1.14
N GLU A 714 26.80 30.01 -1.09
CA GLU A 714 25.80 30.41 -0.10
C GLU A 714 24.39 29.83 -0.36
N ALA A 715 24.11 29.28 -1.55
CA ALA A 715 22.78 28.78 -1.93
C ALA A 715 22.49 27.34 -1.46
N GLY A 716 23.49 26.62 -0.94
CA GLY A 716 23.35 25.20 -0.57
C GLY A 716 23.07 24.28 -1.76
N ALA A 717 23.40 24.72 -2.98
CA ALA A 717 23.12 23.98 -4.21
C ALA A 717 24.14 22.85 -4.43
N ASP A 718 23.75 21.66 -4.00
CA ASP A 718 24.44 20.40 -4.20
C ASP A 718 24.49 20.03 -5.70
N PRO A 719 25.65 19.71 -6.28
CA PRO A 719 25.77 19.16 -7.64
C PRO A 719 24.86 17.95 -7.90
N ALA A 720 24.48 17.20 -6.87
CA ALA A 720 23.47 16.13 -6.99
C ALA A 720 22.07 16.66 -7.30
N ALA A 721 21.69 17.83 -6.79
CA ALA A 721 20.44 18.50 -7.13
C ALA A 721 20.44 18.97 -8.59
N LEU A 722 21.59 19.47 -9.09
CA LEU A 722 21.76 19.84 -10.48
C LEU A 722 21.61 18.63 -11.41
N ALA A 723 22.29 17.53 -11.10
CA ALA A 723 22.14 16.28 -11.85
C ALA A 723 20.69 15.76 -11.79
N ALA A 724 20.03 15.81 -10.63
CA ALA A 724 18.63 15.42 -10.48
C ALA A 724 17.66 16.26 -11.34
N ALA A 725 17.88 17.57 -11.43
CA ALA A 725 17.09 18.48 -12.24
C ALA A 725 17.28 18.20 -13.74
N ALA A 726 18.54 18.05 -14.16
CA ALA A 726 18.92 17.80 -15.54
C ALA A 726 18.29 16.52 -16.12
N VAL A 727 18.09 15.48 -15.29
CA VAL A 727 17.48 14.20 -15.70
C VAL A 727 16.16 14.39 -16.46
N GLY A 728 15.33 15.35 -16.07
CA GLY A 728 14.00 15.55 -16.64
C GLY A 728 13.97 16.32 -17.96
N GLU A 729 14.93 17.21 -18.18
CA GLU A 729 14.92 18.20 -19.28
C GLU A 729 16.10 18.04 -20.24
N ALA A 730 17.28 17.70 -19.73
CA ALA A 730 18.53 17.62 -20.46
C ALA A 730 19.34 16.38 -20.00
N PRO A 731 18.87 15.15 -20.34
CA PRO A 731 19.51 13.92 -19.87
C PRO A 731 20.99 13.81 -20.28
N ASP A 732 21.37 14.34 -21.44
CA ASP A 732 22.77 14.36 -21.89
C ASP A 732 23.65 15.31 -21.06
N ALA A 733 23.07 16.40 -20.52
CA ALA A 733 23.76 17.27 -19.59
C ALA A 733 23.89 16.58 -18.22
N ALA A 734 22.85 15.84 -17.79
CA ALA A 734 22.90 15.03 -16.57
C ALA A 734 23.99 13.95 -16.65
N LEU A 735 24.14 13.28 -17.80
CA LEU A 735 25.20 12.30 -18.00
C LEU A 735 26.60 12.93 -17.90
N ARG A 736 26.80 14.10 -18.52
CA ARG A 736 28.06 14.84 -18.40
C ARG A 736 28.39 15.20 -16.96
N LEU A 737 27.43 15.69 -16.18
CA LEU A 737 27.62 15.99 -14.76
C LEU A 737 28.03 14.74 -13.94
N LEU A 738 27.53 13.55 -14.28
CA LEU A 738 27.96 12.30 -13.63
C LEU A 738 29.41 11.96 -13.97
N VAL A 739 29.82 12.13 -15.23
CA VAL A 739 31.19 11.87 -15.69
C VAL A 739 32.16 12.87 -15.06
N ASP A 740 31.82 14.16 -15.06
CA ASP A 740 32.66 15.23 -14.52
C ASP A 740 32.83 15.12 -12.99
N SER A 741 31.81 14.66 -12.27
CA SER A 741 31.87 14.45 -10.81
C SER A 741 32.61 13.18 -10.39
N ALA A 742 33.06 12.33 -11.32
CA ALA A 742 33.56 10.99 -11.02
C ALA A 742 34.75 10.94 -10.04
N GLY A 743 35.56 12.01 -9.98
CA GLY A 743 36.69 12.16 -9.06
C GLY A 743 36.44 13.06 -7.84
N ALA A 744 35.29 13.75 -7.79
CA ALA A 744 35.03 14.80 -6.81
C ALA A 744 34.58 14.25 -5.45
N ASP A 745 34.62 15.08 -4.41
CA ASP A 745 34.24 14.70 -3.04
C ASP A 745 32.76 14.40 -2.85
N ASP A 746 31.92 15.04 -3.66
CA ASP A 746 30.48 14.86 -3.73
C ASP A 746 30.04 13.74 -4.70
N ALA A 747 30.97 13.02 -5.34
CA ALA A 747 30.66 12.00 -6.36
C ALA A 747 29.58 11.01 -5.91
N ALA A 748 29.60 10.57 -4.65
CA ALA A 748 28.61 9.65 -4.11
C ALA A 748 27.18 10.23 -4.11
N ALA A 749 27.04 11.53 -3.80
CA ALA A 749 25.75 12.23 -3.81
C ALA A 749 25.24 12.40 -5.25
N VAL A 750 26.11 12.83 -6.17
CA VAL A 750 25.76 12.99 -7.60
C VAL A 750 25.38 11.65 -8.22
N TRP A 751 26.13 10.60 -7.94
CA TRP A 751 25.88 9.26 -8.48
C TRP A 751 24.65 8.57 -7.89
N ALA A 752 24.04 9.11 -6.83
CA ALA A 752 22.73 8.65 -6.34
C ALA A 752 21.61 8.82 -7.39
N VAL A 753 21.81 9.65 -8.43
CA VAL A 753 20.84 9.81 -9.52
C VAL A 753 21.18 9.03 -10.80
N ALA A 754 22.29 8.29 -10.82
CA ALA A 754 22.85 7.73 -12.04
C ALA A 754 21.93 6.74 -12.77
N ASP A 755 21.19 5.90 -12.03
CA ASP A 755 20.20 4.99 -12.64
C ASP A 755 19.06 5.76 -13.32
N ARG A 756 18.61 6.89 -12.74
CA ARG A 756 17.59 7.75 -13.36
C ARG A 756 18.07 8.43 -14.63
N VAL A 757 19.36 8.75 -14.71
CA VAL A 757 20.01 9.28 -15.92
C VAL A 757 20.12 8.18 -16.98
N ALA A 758 20.66 7.02 -16.62
CA ALA A 758 20.82 5.88 -17.52
C ALA A 758 19.49 5.45 -18.18
N LEU A 759 18.37 5.52 -17.44
CA LEU A 759 17.04 5.23 -17.99
C LEU A 759 16.58 6.19 -19.10
N ARG A 760 17.12 7.41 -19.15
CA ARG A 760 16.66 8.51 -20.03
C ARG A 760 17.65 8.92 -21.11
N VAL A 761 18.91 8.51 -21.00
CA VAL A 761 19.93 8.78 -22.02
C VAL A 761 19.89 7.72 -23.12
N ARG A 762 20.35 8.09 -24.31
CA ARG A 762 20.50 7.16 -25.45
C ARG A 762 21.53 6.07 -25.11
N PRO A 763 21.23 4.78 -25.41
CA PRO A 763 22.14 3.66 -25.19
C PRO A 763 23.59 3.91 -25.60
N ASP A 764 23.84 4.50 -26.77
CA ASP A 764 25.21 4.73 -27.26
C ASP A 764 25.99 5.75 -26.44
N ALA A 765 25.33 6.83 -26.02
CA ALA A 765 25.93 7.85 -25.15
C ALA A 765 26.22 7.28 -23.77
N LEU A 766 25.31 6.46 -23.22
CA LEU A 766 25.52 5.76 -21.96
C LEU A 766 26.69 4.77 -22.05
N ALA A 767 26.73 3.94 -23.09
CA ALA A 767 27.80 2.96 -23.31
C ALA A 767 29.18 3.63 -23.39
N SER A 768 29.26 4.75 -24.12
CA SER A 768 30.50 5.53 -24.26
C SER A 768 30.97 6.09 -22.92
N ALA A 769 30.07 6.71 -22.14
CA ALA A 769 30.40 7.26 -20.83
C ALA A 769 30.80 6.16 -19.81
N LEU A 770 30.11 5.02 -19.80
CA LEU A 770 30.45 3.91 -18.91
C LEU A 770 31.81 3.29 -19.27
N ARG A 771 32.12 3.18 -20.57
CA ARG A 771 33.42 2.72 -21.04
C ARG A 771 34.53 3.65 -20.55
N GLU A 772 34.38 4.96 -20.77
CA GLU A 772 35.33 5.97 -20.28
C GLU A 772 35.59 5.82 -18.77
N LEU A 773 34.54 5.74 -17.96
CA LEU A 773 34.67 5.68 -16.50
C LEU A 773 35.31 4.39 -15.97
N LEU A 774 35.08 3.26 -16.65
CA LEU A 774 35.60 1.97 -16.24
C LEU A 774 37.05 1.76 -16.68
N THR A 775 37.48 2.33 -17.81
CA THR A 775 38.83 2.13 -18.36
C THR A 775 39.80 3.28 -18.09
N ARG A 776 39.34 4.43 -17.55
CA ARG A 776 40.24 5.55 -17.20
C ARG A 776 41.23 5.14 -16.11
N GLU A 777 42.53 5.37 -16.32
CA GLU A 777 43.60 4.94 -15.42
C GLU A 777 43.52 5.62 -14.02
N GLY A 778 43.13 6.90 -13.95
CA GLY A 778 43.06 7.67 -12.71
C GLY A 778 41.90 8.67 -12.65
N GLY A 779 41.73 9.35 -11.50
CA GLY A 779 40.73 10.42 -11.35
C GLY A 779 39.27 9.97 -11.22
N VAL A 780 39.00 8.67 -11.05
CA VAL A 780 37.66 8.12 -10.82
C VAL A 780 37.63 7.36 -9.50
N LYS A 781 36.68 7.70 -8.62
CA LYS A 781 36.50 7.00 -7.34
C LYS A 781 36.04 5.56 -7.55
N VAL A 782 36.52 4.63 -6.71
CA VAL A 782 36.14 3.22 -6.83
C VAL A 782 34.63 3.00 -6.65
N THR A 783 33.97 3.79 -5.80
CA THR A 783 32.51 3.77 -5.62
C THR A 783 31.76 4.14 -6.89
N VAL A 784 32.31 5.07 -7.68
CA VAL A 784 31.79 5.45 -9.00
C VAL A 784 32.00 4.31 -10.00
N ARG A 785 33.19 3.70 -10.07
CA ARG A 785 33.43 2.54 -10.96
C ARG A 785 32.50 1.36 -10.64
N LYS A 786 32.26 1.06 -9.36
CA LYS A 786 31.28 0.03 -8.94
C LYS A 786 29.86 0.37 -9.38
N SER A 787 29.49 1.65 -9.33
CA SER A 787 28.17 2.11 -9.76
C SER A 787 28.04 2.06 -11.29
N ALA A 788 29.07 2.48 -12.02
CA ALA A 788 29.15 2.35 -13.48
C ALA A 788 29.04 0.89 -13.93
N ALA A 789 29.71 -0.03 -13.24
CA ALA A 789 29.60 -1.47 -13.50
C ALA A 789 28.16 -2.00 -13.34
N ARG A 790 27.45 -1.57 -12.29
CA ARG A 790 26.03 -1.92 -12.11
C ARG A 790 25.13 -1.35 -13.20
N LEU A 791 25.40 -0.13 -13.67
CA LEU A 791 24.67 0.46 -14.79
C LEU A 791 24.94 -0.28 -16.10
N ALA A 792 26.20 -0.66 -16.36
CA ALA A 792 26.57 -1.46 -17.52
C ALA A 792 25.78 -2.78 -17.55
N ALA A 793 25.85 -3.56 -16.46
CA ALA A 793 25.16 -4.84 -16.36
C ALA A 793 23.62 -4.75 -16.39
N ARG A 794 23.06 -3.56 -16.17
CA ARG A 794 21.61 -3.33 -16.17
C ARG A 794 21.08 -2.81 -17.51
N HIS A 795 21.81 -1.90 -18.16
CA HIS A 795 21.29 -1.09 -19.26
C HIS A 795 21.96 -1.36 -20.62
N LEU A 796 23.15 -1.99 -20.63
CA LEU A 796 23.82 -2.40 -21.86
C LEU A 796 23.43 -3.83 -22.27
N PRO A 797 23.59 -4.20 -23.55
CA PRO A 797 23.46 -5.59 -23.97
C PRO A 797 24.35 -6.52 -23.13
N PRO A 798 23.91 -7.74 -22.77
CA PRO A 798 24.65 -8.62 -21.88
C PRO A 798 26.08 -8.94 -22.33
N GLU A 799 26.28 -9.19 -23.63
CA GLU A 799 27.60 -9.45 -24.21
C GLU A 799 28.50 -8.21 -24.07
N ASP A 800 28.06 -7.04 -24.55
CA ASP A 800 28.80 -5.77 -24.42
C ASP A 800 29.13 -5.43 -22.96
N ALA A 801 28.19 -5.66 -22.05
CA ALA A 801 28.37 -5.45 -20.63
C ALA A 801 29.41 -6.42 -20.06
N ALA A 802 29.34 -7.71 -20.42
CA ALA A 802 30.27 -8.72 -19.96
C ALA A 802 31.69 -8.44 -20.46
N GLU A 803 31.85 -8.08 -21.73
CA GLU A 803 33.14 -7.70 -22.31
C GLU A 803 33.72 -6.45 -21.63
N LEU A 804 32.91 -5.42 -21.44
CA LEU A 804 33.34 -4.18 -20.79
C LEU A 804 33.77 -4.43 -19.34
N LEU A 805 33.01 -5.23 -18.58
CA LEU A 805 33.33 -5.56 -17.21
C LEU A 805 34.56 -6.47 -17.10
N ALA A 806 34.67 -7.47 -17.98
CA ALA A 806 35.84 -8.35 -18.03
C ALA A 806 37.11 -7.55 -18.35
N GLY A 807 37.07 -6.68 -19.37
CA GLY A 807 38.19 -5.82 -19.72
C GLY A 807 38.62 -4.89 -18.59
N ALA A 808 37.67 -4.33 -17.84
CA ALA A 808 37.97 -3.42 -16.73
C ALA A 808 38.40 -4.12 -15.43
N ALA A 809 37.92 -5.34 -15.17
CA ALA A 809 38.16 -6.05 -13.92
C ALA A 809 39.28 -7.10 -13.99
N LEU A 810 39.58 -7.66 -15.16
CA LEU A 810 40.68 -8.60 -15.32
C LEU A 810 42.04 -7.90 -15.58
N ASP A 811 42.02 -6.58 -15.75
CA ASP A 811 43.25 -5.78 -15.77
C ASP A 811 44.04 -5.95 -14.46
N ALA A 812 45.36 -6.15 -14.55
CA ALA A 812 46.22 -6.40 -13.39
C ALA A 812 46.25 -5.21 -12.40
N CYS A 813 45.96 -4.00 -12.88
CA CYS A 813 45.87 -2.77 -12.09
C CYS A 813 44.44 -2.52 -11.55
N ALA A 814 43.46 -3.40 -11.81
CA ALA A 814 42.08 -3.23 -11.37
C ALA A 814 41.95 -3.30 -9.83
N HIS A 815 41.18 -2.36 -9.27
CA HIS A 815 40.93 -2.33 -7.83
C HIS A 815 40.12 -3.56 -7.35
N PRO A 816 40.46 -4.20 -6.21
CA PRO A 816 39.78 -5.39 -5.70
C PRO A 816 38.25 -5.27 -5.55
N ASP A 817 37.76 -4.12 -5.06
CA ASP A 817 36.32 -3.83 -5.01
C ASP A 817 35.61 -3.81 -6.38
N LEU A 818 36.28 -3.36 -7.44
CA LEU A 818 35.71 -3.38 -8.79
C LEU A 818 35.65 -4.81 -9.30
N ARG A 819 36.71 -5.60 -9.09
CA ARG A 819 36.73 -7.05 -9.37
C ARG A 819 35.56 -7.75 -8.69
N THR A 820 35.40 -7.53 -7.40
CA THR A 820 34.31 -8.09 -6.59
C THR A 820 32.93 -7.67 -7.14
N ALA A 821 32.76 -6.40 -7.52
CA ALA A 821 31.50 -5.92 -8.07
C ALA A 821 31.19 -6.53 -9.44
N ALA A 822 32.18 -6.66 -10.34
CA ALA A 822 32.02 -7.29 -11.65
C ALA A 822 31.65 -8.77 -11.52
N VAL A 823 32.33 -9.50 -10.63
CA VAL A 823 32.05 -10.91 -10.32
C VAL A 823 30.63 -11.08 -9.76
N ALA A 824 30.21 -10.19 -8.86
CA ALA A 824 28.84 -10.24 -8.31
C ALA A 824 27.75 -10.03 -9.37
N LEU A 825 28.06 -9.36 -10.48
CA LEU A 825 27.14 -9.06 -11.59
C LEU A 825 27.18 -10.13 -12.70
N ALA A 826 28.28 -10.87 -12.83
CA ALA A 826 28.50 -11.86 -13.88
C ALA A 826 27.38 -12.92 -14.02
N PRO A 827 26.74 -13.45 -12.95
CA PRO A 827 25.65 -14.42 -13.10
C PRO A 827 24.46 -13.89 -13.93
N ALA A 828 24.22 -12.58 -13.90
CA ALA A 828 23.15 -11.94 -14.65
C ALA A 828 23.49 -11.68 -16.13
N LEU A 829 24.74 -11.91 -16.52
CA LEU A 829 25.26 -11.69 -17.88
C LEU A 829 25.53 -12.99 -18.63
N LEU A 830 25.29 -14.14 -18.00
CA LEU A 830 25.35 -15.44 -18.68
C LEU A 830 24.31 -15.49 -19.81
N PRO A 831 24.64 -16.11 -20.97
CA PRO A 831 25.75 -17.04 -21.19
C PRO A 831 27.09 -16.43 -21.63
N ALA A 832 27.25 -15.10 -21.67
CA ALA A 832 28.45 -14.45 -22.20
C ALA A 832 29.76 -15.06 -21.66
N GLU A 833 30.67 -15.49 -22.53
CA GLU A 833 31.91 -16.14 -22.08
C GLU A 833 32.82 -15.19 -21.30
N ALA A 834 32.77 -13.88 -21.58
CA ALA A 834 33.47 -12.88 -20.77
C ALA A 834 32.98 -12.86 -19.30
N ALA A 835 31.69 -13.17 -19.06
CA ALA A 835 31.16 -13.31 -17.71
C ALA A 835 31.63 -14.59 -17.03
N TRP A 836 31.79 -15.69 -17.78
CA TRP A 836 32.43 -16.91 -17.26
C TRP A 836 33.89 -16.65 -16.87
N SER A 837 34.66 -15.95 -17.69
CA SER A 837 36.05 -15.58 -17.38
C SER A 837 36.18 -14.79 -16.07
N LEU A 838 35.24 -13.91 -15.76
CA LEU A 838 35.18 -13.19 -14.48
C LEU A 838 34.97 -14.14 -13.29
N LEU A 839 34.00 -15.06 -13.41
CA LEU A 839 33.70 -16.04 -12.35
C LEU A 839 34.87 -17.00 -12.13
N GLU A 840 35.49 -17.47 -13.21
CA GLU A 840 36.61 -18.42 -13.17
C GLU A 840 37.88 -17.77 -12.60
N SER A 841 38.21 -16.53 -12.98
CA SER A 841 39.30 -15.77 -12.34
C SER A 841 39.05 -15.57 -10.85
N ALA A 842 37.81 -15.27 -10.44
CA ALA A 842 37.49 -15.09 -9.03
C ALA A 842 37.82 -16.32 -8.18
N VAL A 843 37.56 -17.52 -8.69
CA VAL A 843 37.86 -18.79 -8.01
C VAL A 843 39.37 -19.10 -8.03
N ALA A 844 40.04 -18.84 -9.15
CA ALA A 844 41.46 -19.16 -9.33
C ALA A 844 42.39 -18.26 -8.49
N ASP A 845 42.23 -16.94 -8.60
CA ASP A 845 43.16 -15.96 -8.02
C ASP A 845 42.49 -14.68 -7.49
N GLY A 846 41.16 -14.69 -7.35
CA GLY A 846 40.39 -13.55 -6.87
C GLY A 846 40.61 -13.22 -5.39
N PRO A 847 40.38 -11.96 -4.98
CA PRO A 847 40.32 -11.61 -3.57
C PRO A 847 39.12 -12.30 -2.89
N GLU A 848 39.17 -12.47 -1.56
CA GLU A 848 38.16 -13.21 -0.82
C GLU A 848 36.73 -12.69 -1.03
N ALA A 849 36.55 -11.38 -1.07
CA ALA A 849 35.24 -10.78 -1.35
C ALA A 849 34.68 -11.17 -2.74
N ALA A 850 35.54 -11.39 -3.74
CA ALA A 850 35.13 -11.87 -5.06
C ALA A 850 34.75 -13.36 -5.04
N ARG A 851 35.46 -14.19 -4.26
CA ARG A 851 35.08 -15.59 -4.02
C ARG A 851 33.72 -15.69 -3.31
N CYS A 852 33.49 -14.89 -2.28
CA CYS A 852 32.18 -14.78 -1.64
C CYS A 852 31.08 -14.33 -2.62
N ALA A 853 31.41 -13.46 -3.58
CA ALA A 853 30.44 -12.98 -4.57
C ALA A 853 29.98 -14.07 -5.55
N VAL A 854 30.78 -15.12 -5.76
CA VAL A 854 30.42 -16.31 -6.54
C VAL A 854 29.34 -17.15 -5.84
N LEU A 855 29.29 -17.15 -4.50
CA LEU A 855 28.33 -17.95 -3.74
C LEU A 855 26.89 -17.47 -4.00
N ARG A 856 26.14 -18.31 -4.73
CA ARG A 856 24.73 -18.12 -5.09
C ARG A 856 23.98 -19.43 -4.90
N GLY A 857 22.70 -19.34 -4.58
CA GLY A 857 21.83 -20.52 -4.55
C GLY A 857 21.47 -20.98 -5.97
N PRO A 858 21.15 -22.27 -6.19
CA PRO A 858 20.72 -22.77 -7.50
C PRO A 858 19.50 -22.05 -8.08
N ALA A 859 18.65 -21.47 -7.22
CA ALA A 859 17.47 -20.71 -7.61
C ALA A 859 17.82 -19.36 -8.28
N GLU A 860 19.01 -18.82 -8.03
CA GLU A 860 19.49 -17.55 -8.60
C GLU A 860 20.18 -17.73 -9.95
N VAL A 861 20.46 -18.97 -10.35
CA VAL A 861 21.16 -19.30 -11.61
C VAL A 861 20.17 -19.93 -12.59
N ALA A 862 20.20 -19.47 -13.85
CA ALA A 862 19.35 -20.01 -14.90
C ALA A 862 19.60 -21.54 -15.08
N PRO A 863 18.55 -22.35 -15.31
CA PRO A 863 18.66 -23.81 -15.35
C PRO A 863 19.79 -24.34 -16.25
N ALA A 864 19.99 -23.73 -17.42
CA ALA A 864 21.03 -24.10 -18.38
C ALA A 864 22.47 -23.99 -17.83
N HIS A 865 22.69 -23.15 -16.81
CA HIS A 865 24.02 -22.87 -16.28
C HIS A 865 24.29 -23.53 -14.91
N ARG A 866 23.26 -24.11 -14.27
CA ARG A 866 23.37 -24.67 -12.91
C ARG A 866 24.48 -25.71 -12.78
N SER A 867 24.67 -26.59 -13.75
CA SER A 867 25.74 -27.59 -13.67
C SER A 867 27.15 -27.00 -13.76
N ARG A 868 27.42 -26.06 -14.69
CA ARG A 868 28.72 -25.38 -14.79
C ARG A 868 28.96 -24.49 -13.56
N TYR A 869 27.94 -23.76 -13.12
CA TYR A 869 28.01 -22.90 -11.94
C TYR A 869 28.20 -23.69 -10.65
N GLY A 870 27.52 -24.82 -10.49
CA GLY A 870 27.67 -25.70 -9.32
C GLY A 870 29.10 -26.24 -9.17
N ARG A 871 29.75 -26.62 -10.28
CA ARG A 871 31.18 -27.00 -10.27
C ARG A 871 32.09 -25.85 -9.84
N LEU A 872 31.76 -24.63 -10.23
CA LEU A 872 32.49 -23.43 -9.86
C LEU A 872 32.33 -23.13 -8.35
N VAL A 873 31.12 -23.30 -7.78
CA VAL A 873 30.86 -23.20 -6.34
C VAL A 873 31.60 -24.29 -5.55
N THR A 874 31.64 -25.53 -6.03
CA THR A 874 32.42 -26.60 -5.37
C THR A 874 33.92 -26.36 -5.41
N GLY A 875 34.42 -25.78 -6.51
CA GLY A 875 35.84 -25.48 -6.68
C GLY A 875 36.39 -24.51 -5.63
N LEU A 876 35.53 -23.67 -5.04
CA LEU A 876 35.91 -22.75 -3.97
C LEU A 876 36.47 -23.45 -2.72
N LEU A 877 36.12 -24.72 -2.46
CA LEU A 877 36.67 -25.48 -1.32
C LEU A 877 38.19 -25.66 -1.40
N ALA A 878 38.77 -25.59 -2.60
CA ALA A 878 40.21 -25.74 -2.79
C ALA A 878 40.99 -24.43 -2.62
N THR A 879 40.32 -23.27 -2.67
CA THR A 879 40.96 -21.95 -2.79
C THR A 879 40.47 -20.89 -1.80
N ALA A 880 39.33 -21.13 -1.12
CA ALA A 880 38.71 -20.19 -0.20
C ALA A 880 39.20 -20.35 1.25
N ASP A 881 38.95 -19.32 2.07
CA ASP A 881 39.25 -19.36 3.51
C ASP A 881 38.23 -20.23 4.30
N GLU A 882 38.43 -20.35 5.62
CA GLU A 882 37.59 -21.19 6.48
C GLU A 882 36.12 -20.73 6.51
N LEU A 883 35.86 -19.42 6.52
CA LEU A 883 34.50 -18.86 6.61
C LEU A 883 33.72 -19.04 5.30
N THR A 884 34.38 -18.83 4.17
CA THR A 884 33.80 -19.06 2.85
C THR A 884 33.61 -20.55 2.59
N SER A 885 34.55 -21.39 3.02
CA SER A 885 34.41 -22.85 2.95
C SER A 885 33.22 -23.35 3.77
N GLN A 886 32.98 -22.79 4.95
CA GLN A 886 31.78 -23.09 5.75
C GLN A 886 30.49 -22.67 5.01
N SER A 887 30.49 -21.49 4.38
CA SER A 887 29.35 -21.01 3.59
C SER A 887 29.10 -21.88 2.34
N VAL A 888 30.17 -22.31 1.66
CA VAL A 888 30.09 -23.30 0.57
C VAL A 888 29.45 -24.58 1.11
N PHE A 889 29.94 -25.12 2.22
CA PHE A 889 29.44 -26.35 2.83
C PHE A 889 27.93 -26.31 3.10
N TRP A 890 27.42 -25.21 3.66
CA TRP A 890 25.97 -25.04 3.88
C TRP A 890 25.16 -25.01 2.58
N SER A 891 25.75 -24.49 1.49
CA SER A 891 25.10 -24.43 0.17
C SER A 891 25.19 -25.74 -0.64
N LEU A 892 26.14 -26.63 -0.34
CA LEU A 892 26.37 -27.87 -1.09
C LEU A 892 25.13 -28.78 -1.13
N ALA A 893 24.34 -28.80 -0.06
CA ALA A 893 23.09 -29.57 0.00
C ALA A 893 22.07 -29.12 -1.07
N GLU A 894 22.10 -27.85 -1.48
CA GLU A 894 21.23 -27.32 -2.54
C GLU A 894 21.80 -27.59 -3.94
N TRP A 895 23.14 -27.60 -4.07
CA TRP A 895 23.85 -27.84 -5.34
C TRP A 895 24.04 -29.32 -5.71
N ALA A 896 23.91 -30.25 -4.76
CA ALA A 896 24.14 -31.68 -4.97
C ALA A 896 23.33 -32.29 -6.13
N ALA A 897 22.14 -31.76 -6.43
CA ALA A 897 21.32 -32.19 -7.55
C ALA A 897 21.86 -31.78 -8.94
N TYR A 898 22.75 -30.79 -9.00
CA TYR A 898 23.24 -30.17 -10.24
C TYR A 898 24.74 -30.40 -10.47
N ALA A 899 25.48 -30.76 -9.43
CA ALA A 899 26.89 -31.13 -9.46
C ALA A 899 27.11 -32.39 -8.58
N PRO A 900 26.96 -33.61 -9.12
CA PRO A 900 27.11 -34.85 -8.34
C PRO A 900 28.53 -35.06 -7.79
N GLU A 901 29.52 -34.36 -8.34
CA GLU A 901 30.88 -34.28 -7.78
C GLU A 901 30.90 -33.72 -6.35
N VAL A 902 29.91 -32.89 -5.97
CA VAL A 902 29.67 -32.39 -4.60
C VAL A 902 29.56 -33.53 -3.59
N THR A 903 28.95 -34.65 -3.97
CA THR A 903 28.67 -35.75 -3.06
C THR A 903 29.95 -36.49 -2.67
N GLY A 904 30.94 -36.55 -3.57
CA GLY A 904 32.27 -37.12 -3.30
C GLY A 904 33.06 -36.31 -2.27
N THR A 905 32.99 -34.97 -2.34
CA THR A 905 33.67 -34.06 -1.40
C THR A 905 33.06 -34.10 0.01
N LEU A 906 31.74 -34.28 0.12
CA LEU A 906 31.03 -34.47 1.39
C LEU A 906 31.38 -35.82 2.06
N THR A 907 31.63 -36.87 1.27
CA THR A 907 32.06 -38.17 1.81
C THR A 907 33.54 -38.24 2.17
N GLY A 908 34.40 -37.42 1.56
CA GLY A 908 35.85 -37.39 1.82
C GLY A 908 36.27 -36.51 3.00
N THR A 909 35.42 -35.55 3.42
CA THR A 909 35.67 -34.66 4.57
C THR A 909 35.13 -35.22 5.90
N TRP A 910 34.44 -36.37 5.86
CA TRP A 910 33.99 -37.13 7.03
C TRP A 910 34.92 -38.33 7.27
N SER A 911 36.17 -38.07 7.65
CA SER A 911 37.00 -39.07 8.32
C SER A 911 37.21 -38.58 9.76
N PRO A 912 36.58 -39.22 10.76
CA PRO A 912 36.66 -38.76 12.14
C PRO A 912 38.04 -39.07 12.71
N THR A 913 38.78 -38.03 13.08
CA THR A 913 39.77 -38.08 14.16
C THR A 913 39.29 -37.23 15.30
#